data_AF-A0A353BSM0-F1
#
_entry.id   AF-A0A353BSM0-F1
#
_cell.length_a   1.000
_cell.length_b   1.000
_cell.length_c   1.000
_cell.angle_alpha   90.00
_cell.angle_beta   90.00
_cell.angle_gamma   90.00
#
_symmetry.space_group_name_H-M   'P 1'
#
loop_
_entity.id
_entity.type
_entity.pdbx_description
1 polymer ?
#
loop_
_entity_poly.entity_id
_entity_poly.type
_entity_poly.pdbx_seq_one_letter_code
_entity_poly.pdbx_strand_id
1 'polypeptide(L)'
;IYRRVLLMGQGFADADRQTPLYFRTTDDMLQEFSYLGAELAAEVVVKNPNALVDKIGDVRPIVEEFYPPKIPGAEEEIREMSYRHARELYGDPMPDIVKDRLELELKSIIGHGYAVLYLIAHKLVKKSLDDGYLVGSRGSVGSSFVAMVTDITEVNPLPAHYRCPKCKYTEFKKTGEFGSGLDLPSKDCPNCGTPLIKDGQDIQFATFMGFEGDKEPDIDLNFSGEYQPTVHHYTEELFGKGYVFRAGTITGLADKMAFGFVKGYMEDKGVKLRQSEINRLVKGCTGVRRSTGQHPGGMVVVPQDQEIYNFTPIQYPANDRKAEWITTHFDFHGALEGRLVKLDILGHDDPTVLRMLQDLTGIDPKTVAISDPKIMRLFSSVEPLGITAEQLGFDLGTLGVPEFGTGFVRQMLEETKPTTFSELFNISGLSHGTNVWLGNAQELIKNGLARLPEVISVRDVIMNNLILKGLPPKASFKIMEKVRKGKGLEPDDITLMHENQIPDWYIESCQKIKYLFPKAHAVAYVLSALRIAYYKVHYPEAFYASYFTVRADEFDADTVVHGEEVVRNTMTQIRQKGNEATQKEKNLETILELVLEAMLRGVHFVRVDIYKSDPQKFIITPEGLLPPLASLQGLGDNAANYLATARAEGPFLSVEDLKSRAHLSSAVIDVLQNHGCLQGMSESAQLALFG
;
A
#
# COMPACT_ATOMS: atom_id res chain seq x y z
N ILE A 1 24.47 -30.55 -3.44
CA ILE A 1 25.15 -29.33 -3.93
C ILE A 1 24.47 -28.06 -3.41
N TYR A 2 23.14 -27.92 -3.53
CA TYR A 2 22.41 -26.72 -3.06
C TYR A 2 22.72 -26.34 -1.61
N ARG A 3 22.65 -27.30 -0.67
CA ARG A 3 23.06 -27.10 0.73
C ARG A 3 24.49 -26.57 0.88
N ARG A 4 25.44 -27.04 0.07
CA ARG A 4 26.84 -26.58 0.12
C ARG A 4 26.95 -25.12 -0.31
N VAL A 5 26.29 -24.76 -1.41
CA VAL A 5 26.20 -23.37 -1.89
C VAL A 5 25.59 -22.46 -0.82
N LEU A 6 24.51 -22.89 -0.17
CA LEU A 6 23.85 -22.13 0.90
C LEU A 6 24.74 -21.92 2.12
N LEU A 7 25.32 -22.99 2.66
CA LEU A 7 26.21 -22.94 3.82
C LEU A 7 27.43 -22.06 3.54
N MET A 8 27.99 -22.16 2.35
CA MET A 8 29.12 -21.33 1.96
C MET A 8 28.74 -19.85 1.80
N GLY A 9 27.58 -19.56 1.20
CA GLY A 9 27.04 -18.19 1.14
C GLY A 9 26.76 -17.59 2.52
N GLN A 10 26.66 -18.43 3.57
CA GLN A 10 26.52 -18.03 4.97
C GLN A 10 27.86 -18.02 5.74
N GLY A 11 28.98 -18.33 5.09
CA GLY A 11 30.33 -18.29 5.69
C GLY A 11 30.74 -19.55 6.45
N PHE A 12 30.05 -20.68 6.30
CA PHE A 12 30.45 -21.94 6.93
C PHE A 12 31.70 -22.53 6.27
N ALA A 13 32.78 -22.66 7.04
CA ALA A 13 34.08 -23.15 6.55
C ALA A 13 34.09 -24.64 6.16
N ASP A 14 33.13 -25.43 6.66
CA ASP A 14 32.98 -26.87 6.41
C ASP A 14 31.90 -27.18 5.36
N ALA A 15 31.48 -26.19 4.57
CA ALA A 15 30.40 -26.33 3.60
C ALA A 15 30.61 -27.48 2.58
N ASP A 16 31.85 -27.84 2.25
CA ASP A 16 32.15 -28.99 1.38
C ASP A 16 32.36 -30.32 2.10
N ARG A 17 32.54 -30.30 3.42
CA ARG A 17 32.77 -31.50 4.24
C ARG A 17 31.46 -31.99 4.89
N GLN A 18 30.40 -32.04 4.09
CA GLN A 18 29.08 -32.48 4.55
C GLN A 18 28.91 -33.97 4.31
N THR A 19 28.35 -34.67 5.28
CA THR A 19 27.89 -36.05 5.10
C THR A 19 26.74 -36.10 4.07
N PRO A 20 26.56 -37.22 3.35
CA PRO A 20 25.44 -37.38 2.44
C PRO A 20 24.12 -37.48 3.22
N LEU A 21 23.43 -36.35 3.35
CA LEU A 21 22.15 -36.20 4.05
C LEU A 21 21.01 -36.07 3.04
N TYR A 22 20.56 -37.20 2.49
CA TYR A 22 19.41 -37.29 1.59
C TYR A 22 18.37 -38.26 2.15
N PHE A 23 17.15 -38.21 1.63
CA PHE A 23 16.12 -39.16 2.01
C PHE A 23 16.46 -40.54 1.44
N ARG A 24 17.00 -41.41 2.29
CA ARG A 24 17.38 -42.79 1.95
C ARG A 24 16.14 -43.68 1.85
N THR A 25 16.20 -44.65 0.96
CA THR A 25 15.18 -45.71 0.92
C THR A 25 15.36 -46.67 2.09
N THR A 26 14.31 -47.44 2.41
CA THR A 26 14.42 -48.51 3.41
C THR A 26 15.53 -49.50 3.05
N ASP A 27 15.70 -49.83 1.77
CA ASP A 27 16.74 -50.74 1.30
C ASP A 27 18.15 -50.16 1.49
N ASP A 28 18.35 -48.87 1.16
CA ASP A 28 19.62 -48.17 1.41
C ASP A 28 19.98 -48.22 2.91
N MET A 29 18.99 -47.98 3.78
CA MET A 29 19.18 -48.02 5.23
C MET A 29 19.46 -49.45 5.72
N LEU A 30 18.78 -50.48 5.21
CA LEU A 30 19.08 -51.87 5.56
C LEU A 30 20.50 -52.28 5.15
N GLN A 31 20.94 -51.84 3.97
CA GLN A 31 22.30 -52.09 3.50
C GLN A 31 23.33 -51.37 4.38
N GLU A 32 23.10 -50.11 4.75
CA GLU A 32 23.99 -49.34 5.61
C GLU A 32 24.09 -49.93 7.02
N PHE A 33 22.99 -50.48 7.55
CA PHE A 33 22.94 -51.13 8.86
C PHE A 33 23.26 -52.63 8.82
N SER A 34 23.72 -53.17 7.69
CA SER A 34 24.03 -54.60 7.52
C SER A 34 25.08 -55.13 8.51
N TYR A 35 25.95 -54.27 9.04
CA TYR A 35 26.94 -54.62 10.06
C TYR A 35 26.33 -55.09 11.40
N LEU A 36 25.03 -54.82 11.63
CA LEU A 36 24.29 -55.30 12.80
C LEU A 36 23.75 -56.73 12.64
N GLY A 37 23.81 -57.31 11.44
CA GLY A 37 23.13 -58.55 11.09
C GLY A 37 21.67 -58.32 10.68
N ALA A 38 21.12 -59.23 9.86
CA ALA A 38 19.84 -59.04 9.17
C ALA A 38 18.65 -58.82 10.12
N GLU A 39 18.60 -59.56 11.23
CA GLU A 39 17.51 -59.47 12.20
C GLU A 39 17.50 -58.10 12.91
N LEU A 40 18.64 -57.67 13.45
CA LEU A 40 18.76 -56.40 14.16
C LEU A 40 18.64 -55.20 13.21
N ALA A 41 19.15 -55.32 11.97
CA ALA A 41 18.96 -54.30 10.94
C ALA A 41 17.47 -54.10 10.59
N ALA A 42 16.72 -55.18 10.39
CA ALA A 42 15.27 -55.11 10.16
C ALA A 42 14.52 -54.53 11.37
N GLU A 43 14.97 -54.84 12.58
CA GLU A 43 14.40 -54.29 13.80
C GLU A 43 14.56 -52.76 13.88
N VAL A 44 15.77 -52.24 13.70
CA VAL A 44 16.04 -50.79 13.87
C VAL A 44 15.61 -49.94 12.68
N VAL A 45 15.62 -50.48 11.46
CA VAL A 45 15.27 -49.72 10.24
C VAL A 45 13.77 -49.77 9.93
N VAL A 46 13.08 -50.86 10.28
CA VAL A 46 11.68 -51.06 9.91
C VAL A 46 10.78 -51.20 11.13
N LYS A 47 11.02 -52.22 11.97
CA LYS A 47 10.09 -52.58 13.04
C LYS A 47 9.93 -51.47 14.09
N ASN A 48 11.04 -50.90 14.56
CA ASN A 48 11.03 -49.86 15.59
C ASN A 48 10.49 -48.52 15.08
N PRO A 49 10.88 -48.02 13.88
CA PRO A 49 10.25 -46.84 13.29
C PRO A 49 8.74 -47.02 13.04
N ASN A 50 8.30 -48.17 12.53
CA ASN A 50 6.87 -48.44 12.35
C ASN A 50 6.14 -48.50 13.69
N ALA A 51 6.70 -49.18 14.69
CA ALA A 51 6.13 -49.22 16.03
C ALA A 51 6.11 -47.83 16.72
N LEU A 52 6.97 -46.89 16.30
CA LEU A 52 6.89 -45.50 16.74
C LEU A 52 5.76 -44.76 16.03
N VAL A 53 5.63 -44.94 14.72
CA VAL A 53 4.52 -44.37 13.92
C VAL A 53 3.17 -44.87 14.43
N ASP A 54 3.05 -46.16 14.76
CA ASP A 54 1.82 -46.76 15.31
C ASP A 54 1.40 -46.17 16.67
N LYS A 55 2.31 -45.50 17.39
CA LYS A 55 2.01 -44.79 18.64
C LYS A 55 1.54 -43.36 18.43
N ILE A 56 1.64 -42.84 17.20
CA ILE A 56 1.24 -41.47 16.84
C ILE A 56 -0.18 -41.55 16.25
N GLY A 57 -1.13 -40.84 16.86
CA GLY A 57 -2.50 -40.74 16.35
C GLY A 57 -2.62 -39.80 15.14
N ASP A 58 -3.85 -39.63 14.64
CA ASP A 58 -4.15 -38.63 13.62
C ASP A 58 -4.14 -37.22 14.24
N VAL A 59 -3.05 -36.49 14.02
CA VAL A 59 -2.87 -35.13 14.53
C VAL A 59 -3.18 -34.13 13.42
N ARG A 60 -4.16 -33.26 13.67
CA ARG A 60 -4.46 -32.12 12.81
C ARG A 60 -3.73 -30.88 13.33
N PRO A 61 -2.66 -30.42 12.68
CA PRO A 61 -1.87 -29.30 13.18
C PRO A 61 -2.57 -27.94 13.02
N ILE A 62 -3.64 -27.89 12.23
CA ILE A 62 -4.39 -26.69 11.88
C ILE A 62 -5.88 -27.01 12.04
N VAL A 63 -6.60 -26.20 12.81
CA VAL A 63 -8.06 -26.30 12.98
C VAL A 63 -8.79 -25.88 11.69
N GLU A 64 -10.01 -26.36 11.47
CA GLU A 64 -10.79 -26.01 10.25
C GLU A 64 -11.84 -24.93 10.51
N GLU A 65 -12.28 -24.79 11.76
CA GLU A 65 -13.34 -23.87 12.14
C GLU A 65 -12.86 -22.42 12.23
N PHE A 66 -13.77 -21.48 11.95
CA PHE A 66 -13.57 -20.05 12.12
C PHE A 66 -13.98 -19.61 13.53
N TYR A 67 -13.09 -18.86 14.19
CA TYR A 67 -13.28 -18.36 15.55
C TYR A 67 -13.28 -16.82 15.54
N PRO A 68 -14.46 -16.17 15.41
CA PRO A 68 -14.55 -14.72 15.37
C PRO A 68 -14.35 -14.09 16.77
N PRO A 69 -13.80 -12.87 16.84
CA PRO A 69 -13.79 -12.10 18.08
C PRO A 69 -15.21 -11.79 18.53
N LYS A 70 -15.40 -11.64 19.85
CA LYS A 70 -16.71 -11.39 20.46
C LYS A 70 -16.70 -10.01 21.15
N ILE A 71 -17.60 -9.12 20.73
CA ILE A 71 -17.87 -7.85 21.40
C ILE A 71 -19.38 -7.83 21.73
N PRO A 72 -19.77 -7.88 23.02
CA PRO A 72 -21.17 -7.83 23.41
C PRO A 72 -21.88 -6.59 22.85
N GLY A 73 -23.05 -6.78 22.23
CA GLY A 73 -23.86 -5.69 21.68
C GLY A 73 -23.43 -5.18 20.30
N ALA A 74 -22.39 -5.76 19.68
CA ALA A 74 -21.86 -5.25 18.41
C ALA A 74 -22.88 -5.24 17.26
N GLU A 75 -23.75 -6.26 17.18
CA GLU A 75 -24.78 -6.35 16.14
C GLU A 75 -25.80 -5.21 16.24
N GLU A 76 -26.25 -4.91 17.45
CA GLU A 76 -27.21 -3.82 17.70
C GLU A 76 -26.54 -2.46 17.50
N GLU A 77 -25.33 -2.26 18.01
CA GLU A 77 -24.58 -1.01 17.87
C GLU A 77 -24.35 -0.67 16.38
N ILE A 78 -23.94 -1.65 15.55
CA ILE A 78 -23.80 -1.45 14.11
C ILE A 78 -25.12 -1.11 13.44
N ARG A 79 -26.21 -1.81 13.77
CA ARG A 79 -27.53 -1.54 13.22
C ARG A 79 -27.99 -0.12 13.57
N GLU A 80 -27.94 0.25 14.84
CA GLU A 80 -28.37 1.57 15.31
C GLU A 80 -27.53 2.71 14.71
N MET A 81 -26.20 2.58 14.73
CA MET A 81 -25.30 3.58 14.15
C MET A 81 -25.58 3.79 12.66
N SER A 82 -25.71 2.70 11.91
CA SER A 82 -25.93 2.76 10.47
C SER A 82 -27.25 3.44 10.14
N TYR A 83 -28.32 3.10 10.86
CA TYR A 83 -29.64 3.71 10.69
C TYR A 83 -29.65 5.19 11.06
N ARG A 84 -29.02 5.55 12.18
CA ARG A 84 -28.95 6.93 12.66
C ARG A 84 -28.24 7.81 11.64
N HIS A 85 -27.05 7.44 11.20
CA HIS A 85 -26.28 8.24 10.25
C HIS A 85 -26.94 8.25 8.85
N ALA A 86 -27.52 7.13 8.40
CA ALA A 86 -28.32 7.12 7.16
C ALA A 86 -29.49 8.11 7.21
N ARG A 87 -30.21 8.23 8.34
CA ARG A 87 -31.28 9.23 8.50
C ARG A 87 -30.76 10.66 8.54
N GLU A 88 -29.61 10.88 9.17
CA GLU A 88 -28.95 12.20 9.19
C GLU A 88 -28.58 12.67 7.76
N LEU A 89 -28.21 11.74 6.87
CA LEU A 89 -27.83 12.03 5.49
C LEU A 89 -29.02 12.12 4.52
N TYR A 90 -29.98 11.19 4.63
CA TYR A 90 -31.04 10.97 3.63
C TYR A 90 -32.46 11.29 4.14
N GLY A 91 -32.63 11.70 5.40
CA GLY A 91 -33.91 12.05 6.00
C GLY A 91 -34.62 10.90 6.71
N ASP A 92 -35.74 11.23 7.37
CA ASP A 92 -36.63 10.28 8.06
C ASP A 92 -38.10 10.60 7.71
N PRO A 93 -38.80 9.74 6.92
CA PRO A 93 -38.32 8.46 6.38
C PRO A 93 -37.26 8.65 5.28
N MET A 94 -36.28 7.75 5.23
CA MET A 94 -35.28 7.71 4.16
C MET A 94 -35.86 7.10 2.86
N PRO A 95 -35.27 7.40 1.68
CA PRO A 95 -35.70 6.80 0.43
C PRO A 95 -35.58 5.26 0.43
N ASP A 96 -36.50 4.57 -0.25
CA ASP A 96 -36.55 3.10 -0.30
C ASP A 96 -35.21 2.50 -0.79
N ILE A 97 -34.57 3.10 -1.79
CA ILE A 97 -33.27 2.65 -2.30
C ILE A 97 -32.17 2.61 -1.21
N VAL A 98 -32.21 3.54 -0.26
CA VAL A 98 -31.26 3.59 0.86
C VAL A 98 -31.63 2.56 1.92
N LYS A 99 -32.93 2.50 2.27
CA LYS A 99 -33.46 1.55 3.25
C LYS A 99 -33.22 0.09 2.83
N ASP A 100 -33.55 -0.23 1.59
CA ASP A 100 -33.42 -1.59 1.03
C ASP A 100 -31.95 -2.01 0.95
N ARG A 101 -31.07 -1.09 0.56
CA ARG A 101 -29.62 -1.33 0.57
C ARG A 101 -29.13 -1.60 1.99
N LEU A 102 -29.55 -0.78 2.95
CA LEU A 102 -29.12 -0.88 4.34
C LEU A 102 -29.58 -2.20 4.98
N GLU A 103 -30.84 -2.61 4.79
CA GLU A 103 -31.35 -3.88 5.32
C GLU A 103 -30.72 -5.10 4.65
N LEU A 104 -30.48 -5.06 3.33
CA LEU A 104 -29.79 -6.13 2.61
C LEU A 104 -28.39 -6.36 3.20
N GLU A 105 -27.63 -5.29 3.38
CA GLU A 105 -26.26 -5.36 3.89
C GLU A 105 -26.22 -5.76 5.37
N LEU A 106 -27.01 -5.11 6.23
CA LEU A 106 -27.05 -5.43 7.67
C LEU A 106 -27.45 -6.89 7.90
N LYS A 107 -28.43 -7.42 7.16
CA LYS A 107 -28.82 -8.83 7.25
C LYS A 107 -27.65 -9.75 6.91
N SER A 108 -26.87 -9.41 5.88
CA SER A 108 -25.71 -10.21 5.49
C SER A 108 -24.56 -10.11 6.50
N ILE A 109 -24.22 -8.89 6.92
CA ILE A 109 -23.11 -8.62 7.86
C ILE A 109 -23.37 -9.27 9.22
N ILE A 110 -24.57 -9.09 9.77
CA ILE A 110 -24.97 -9.68 11.06
C ILE A 110 -25.15 -11.19 10.92
N GLY A 111 -25.84 -11.65 9.87
CA GLY A 111 -26.13 -13.07 9.65
C GLY A 111 -24.89 -13.96 9.50
N HIS A 112 -23.77 -13.41 9.03
CA HIS A 112 -22.48 -14.11 8.90
C HIS A 112 -21.49 -13.77 10.02
N GLY A 113 -21.90 -13.03 11.06
CA GLY A 113 -21.07 -12.76 12.25
C GLY A 113 -19.98 -11.69 12.05
N TYR A 114 -20.08 -10.84 11.02
CA TYR A 114 -19.07 -9.83 10.71
C TYR A 114 -19.35 -8.45 11.33
N ALA A 115 -20.46 -8.27 12.07
CA ALA A 115 -20.76 -7.02 12.75
C ALA A 115 -19.64 -6.58 13.71
N VAL A 116 -19.00 -7.54 14.38
CA VAL A 116 -17.86 -7.27 15.26
C VAL A 116 -16.70 -6.65 14.48
N LEU A 117 -16.37 -7.16 13.28
CA LEU A 117 -15.31 -6.60 12.43
C LEU A 117 -15.58 -5.14 12.03
N TYR A 118 -16.82 -4.85 11.66
CA TYR A 118 -17.25 -3.49 11.33
C TYR A 118 -17.10 -2.57 12.53
N LEU A 119 -17.51 -3.03 13.71
CA LEU A 119 -17.43 -2.21 14.91
C LEU A 119 -15.99 -1.93 15.31
N ILE A 120 -15.11 -2.92 15.19
CA ILE A 120 -13.67 -2.76 15.42
C ILE A 120 -13.09 -1.73 14.45
N ALA A 121 -13.36 -1.89 13.15
CA ALA A 121 -12.90 -0.97 12.12
C ALA A 121 -13.39 0.46 12.38
N HIS A 122 -14.66 0.64 12.75
CA HIS A 122 -15.20 1.93 13.16
C HIS A 122 -14.42 2.52 14.34
N LYS A 123 -14.20 1.76 15.41
CA LYS A 123 -13.47 2.24 16.60
C LYS A 123 -12.02 2.62 16.26
N LEU A 124 -11.35 1.86 15.38
CA LEU A 124 -9.99 2.17 14.91
C LEU A 124 -9.95 3.48 14.10
N VAL A 125 -10.86 3.63 13.13
CA VAL A 125 -10.94 4.84 12.31
C VAL A 125 -11.30 6.05 13.15
N LYS A 126 -12.30 5.92 14.03
CA LYS A 126 -12.73 6.99 14.93
C LYS A 126 -11.59 7.45 15.83
N LYS A 127 -10.85 6.53 16.46
CA LYS A 127 -9.69 6.89 17.27
C LYS A 127 -8.66 7.69 16.47
N SER A 128 -8.35 7.26 15.25
CA SER A 128 -7.41 7.98 14.39
C SER A 128 -7.90 9.39 14.06
N LEU A 129 -9.18 9.54 13.72
CA LEU A 129 -9.78 10.84 13.43
C LEU A 129 -9.82 11.76 14.65
N ASP A 130 -10.16 11.23 15.82
CA ASP A 130 -10.18 11.97 17.10
C ASP A 130 -8.77 12.45 17.49
N ASP A 131 -7.74 11.67 17.18
CA ASP A 131 -6.32 12.03 17.35
C ASP A 131 -5.79 12.87 16.17
N GLY A 132 -6.65 13.21 15.19
CA GLY A 132 -6.37 14.16 14.12
C GLY A 132 -5.77 13.56 12.83
N TYR A 133 -5.66 12.25 12.71
CA TYR A 133 -5.15 11.57 11.53
C TYR A 133 -6.29 11.01 10.67
N LEU A 134 -6.39 11.49 9.42
CA LEU A 134 -7.30 10.90 8.45
C LEU A 134 -6.94 9.44 8.18
N VAL A 135 -7.93 8.62 7.86
CA VAL A 135 -7.73 7.23 7.45
C VAL A 135 -8.14 7.09 6.01
N GLY A 136 -7.23 6.61 5.17
CA GLY A 136 -7.52 6.27 3.78
C GLY A 136 -8.34 4.99 3.72
N SER A 137 -9.45 5.03 2.97
CA SER A 137 -10.20 3.82 2.64
C SER A 137 -9.39 2.92 1.71
N ARG A 138 -9.42 1.60 1.92
CA ARG A 138 -8.72 0.64 1.07
C ARG A 138 -9.54 -0.62 0.83
N GLY A 139 -9.27 -1.25 -0.31
CA GLY A 139 -9.78 -2.58 -0.63
C GLY A 139 -11.25 -2.55 -1.01
N SER A 140 -12.00 -3.59 -0.65
CA SER A 140 -13.40 -3.73 -1.04
C SER A 140 -14.42 -3.26 -0.02
N VAL A 141 -13.99 -2.78 1.16
CA VAL A 141 -14.93 -2.32 2.19
C VAL A 141 -15.76 -1.12 1.72
N GLY A 142 -15.22 -0.29 0.83
CA GLY A 142 -15.97 0.80 0.17
C GLY A 142 -17.10 0.35 -0.76
N SER A 143 -17.28 -0.96 -0.97
CA SER A 143 -18.46 -1.51 -1.62
C SER A 143 -19.66 -1.65 -0.68
N SER A 144 -19.49 -1.42 0.63
CA SER A 144 -20.51 -1.54 1.68
C SER A 144 -21.05 -0.17 2.08
N PHE A 145 -22.37 0.02 1.94
CA PHE A 145 -23.04 1.23 2.38
C PHE A 145 -23.06 1.32 3.91
N VAL A 146 -23.22 0.19 4.61
CA VAL A 146 -23.07 0.09 6.08
C VAL A 146 -21.69 0.57 6.50
N ALA A 147 -20.62 0.21 5.77
CA ALA A 147 -19.27 0.70 6.07
C ALA A 147 -19.16 2.22 5.93
N MET A 148 -19.84 2.80 4.94
CA MET A 148 -19.85 4.25 4.73
C MET A 148 -20.58 4.97 5.88
N VAL A 149 -21.79 4.53 6.23
CA VAL A 149 -22.58 5.18 7.31
C VAL A 149 -22.06 4.86 8.72
N THR A 150 -21.09 3.96 8.85
CA THR A 150 -20.33 3.74 10.09
C THR A 150 -18.94 4.38 10.06
N ASP A 151 -18.67 5.29 9.12
CA ASP A 151 -17.41 6.03 8.99
C ASP A 151 -16.16 5.16 8.81
N ILE A 152 -16.32 3.88 8.42
CA ILE A 152 -15.20 2.99 8.09
C ILE A 152 -14.59 3.38 6.74
N THR A 153 -15.42 3.87 5.83
CA THR A 153 -15.00 4.30 4.49
C THR A 153 -15.71 5.56 4.05
N GLU A 154 -15.02 6.39 3.27
CA GLU A 154 -15.61 7.60 2.66
C GLU A 154 -16.28 7.30 1.31
N VAL A 155 -16.15 6.07 0.81
CA VAL A 155 -16.71 5.67 -0.49
C VAL A 155 -18.20 5.35 -0.30
N ASN A 156 -19.07 6.11 -0.96
CA ASN A 156 -20.51 5.84 -0.98
C ASN A 156 -20.87 4.91 -2.16
N PRO A 157 -21.24 3.64 -1.92
CA PRO A 157 -21.47 2.69 -3.01
C PRO A 157 -22.84 2.80 -3.67
N LEU A 158 -23.73 3.69 -3.21
CA LEU A 158 -25.05 3.88 -3.83
C LEU A 158 -24.91 4.38 -5.28
N PRO A 159 -25.96 4.22 -6.12
CA PRO A 159 -25.97 4.83 -7.45
C PRO A 159 -25.73 6.33 -7.40
N ALA A 160 -25.23 6.91 -8.49
CA ALA A 160 -25.02 8.36 -8.59
C ALA A 160 -26.28 9.14 -8.21
N HIS A 161 -26.15 10.12 -7.30
CA HIS A 161 -27.29 10.88 -6.81
C HIS A 161 -26.89 12.26 -6.29
N TYR A 162 -27.90 13.12 -6.19
CA TYR A 162 -27.82 14.36 -5.42
C TYR A 162 -28.39 14.16 -4.02
N ARG A 163 -27.81 14.83 -3.02
CA ARG A 163 -28.39 14.99 -1.68
C ARG A 163 -28.25 16.41 -1.18
N CYS A 164 -29.31 16.94 -0.54
CA CYS A 164 -29.29 18.26 0.05
C CYS A 164 -28.80 18.19 1.50
N PRO A 165 -27.72 18.89 1.88
CA PRO A 165 -27.23 18.87 3.26
C PRO A 165 -28.23 19.48 4.26
N LYS A 166 -29.09 20.39 3.79
CA LYS A 166 -30.04 21.15 4.61
C LYS A 166 -31.39 20.45 4.76
N CYS A 167 -32.16 20.31 3.68
CA CYS A 167 -33.53 19.79 3.75
C CYS A 167 -33.65 18.29 3.43
N LYS A 168 -32.52 17.58 3.27
CA LYS A 168 -32.46 16.13 3.01
C LYS A 168 -33.17 15.65 1.74
N TYR A 169 -33.44 16.55 0.80
CA TYR A 169 -33.89 16.19 -0.55
C TYR A 169 -32.86 15.31 -1.25
N THR A 170 -33.30 14.26 -1.94
CA THR A 170 -32.44 13.34 -2.68
C THR A 170 -32.97 13.11 -4.09
N GLU A 171 -32.07 12.94 -5.07
CA GLU A 171 -32.41 12.60 -6.45
C GLU A 171 -31.42 11.57 -6.99
N PHE A 172 -31.86 10.30 -7.07
CA PHE A 172 -31.05 9.19 -7.59
C PHE A 172 -31.12 9.10 -9.12
N LYS A 173 -30.00 8.78 -9.73
CA LYS A 173 -29.88 8.44 -11.16
C LYS A 173 -29.96 6.94 -11.37
N LYS A 174 -30.25 6.54 -12.59
CA LYS A 174 -30.31 5.13 -12.93
C LYS A 174 -28.89 4.54 -12.86
N THR A 175 -28.74 3.35 -12.28
CA THR A 175 -27.48 2.58 -12.33
C THR A 175 -26.96 2.51 -13.77
N GLY A 176 -25.67 2.80 -13.95
CA GLY A 176 -25.01 2.89 -15.26
C GLY A 176 -25.26 4.17 -16.07
N GLU A 177 -26.10 5.11 -15.61
CA GLU A 177 -26.31 6.40 -16.30
C GLU A 177 -25.08 7.33 -16.18
N PHE A 178 -24.46 7.35 -15.00
CA PHE A 178 -23.22 8.08 -14.71
C PHE A 178 -22.21 7.13 -14.09
N GLY A 179 -20.93 7.26 -14.45
CA GLY A 179 -19.85 6.43 -13.89
C GLY A 179 -19.59 6.70 -12.41
N SER A 180 -19.85 7.94 -11.98
CA SER A 180 -19.79 8.42 -10.59
C SER A 180 -20.78 9.56 -10.38
N GLY A 181 -21.28 9.71 -9.15
CA GLY A 181 -22.02 10.88 -8.72
C GLY A 181 -21.20 12.16 -8.81
N LEU A 182 -19.88 12.09 -8.67
CA LEU A 182 -19.02 13.28 -8.78
C LEU A 182 -19.00 13.88 -10.19
N ASP A 183 -19.35 13.08 -11.20
CA ASP A 183 -19.51 13.53 -12.60
C ASP A 183 -20.82 14.28 -12.86
N LEU A 184 -21.74 14.29 -11.88
CA LEU A 184 -22.99 15.03 -12.01
C LEU A 184 -22.72 16.54 -12.16
N PRO A 185 -23.50 17.25 -12.99
CA PRO A 185 -23.40 18.71 -13.07
C PRO A 185 -23.82 19.35 -11.74
N SER A 186 -23.25 20.51 -11.42
CA SER A 186 -23.68 21.25 -10.22
C SER A 186 -25.15 21.65 -10.33
N LYS A 187 -25.90 21.51 -9.22
CA LYS A 187 -27.33 21.76 -9.17
C LYS A 187 -27.72 22.27 -7.79
N ASP A 188 -28.65 23.23 -7.74
CA ASP A 188 -29.23 23.69 -6.47
C ASP A 188 -30.45 22.85 -6.08
N CYS A 189 -30.68 22.75 -4.77
CA CYS A 189 -31.79 21.98 -4.24
C CYS A 189 -33.13 22.61 -4.67
N PRO A 190 -34.03 21.85 -5.33
CA PRO A 190 -35.31 22.38 -5.77
C PRO A 190 -36.22 22.78 -4.59
N ASN A 191 -35.98 22.24 -3.39
CA ASN A 191 -36.82 22.50 -2.22
C ASN A 191 -36.35 23.69 -1.37
N CYS A 192 -35.04 23.99 -1.33
CA CYS A 192 -34.51 25.01 -0.41
C CYS A 192 -33.38 25.88 -0.98
N GLY A 193 -33.03 25.72 -2.27
CA GLY A 193 -32.01 26.50 -2.96
C GLY A 193 -30.57 26.27 -2.50
N THR A 194 -30.32 25.38 -1.54
CA THR A 194 -28.96 25.04 -1.10
C THR A 194 -28.26 24.21 -2.18
N PRO A 195 -26.99 24.49 -2.54
CA PRO A 195 -26.23 23.67 -3.47
C PRO A 195 -26.27 22.19 -3.06
N LEU A 196 -26.58 21.31 -4.02
CA LEU A 196 -26.67 19.88 -3.78
C LEU A 196 -25.27 19.27 -3.70
N ILE A 197 -25.10 18.33 -2.77
CA ILE A 197 -23.93 17.45 -2.74
C ILE A 197 -24.15 16.36 -3.78
N LYS A 198 -23.07 16.06 -4.51
CA LYS A 198 -22.99 15.02 -5.52
C LYS A 198 -22.31 13.80 -4.93
N ASP A 199 -22.94 12.63 -5.02
CA ASP A 199 -22.48 11.45 -4.29
C ASP A 199 -22.91 10.14 -4.97
N GLY A 200 -22.37 9.01 -4.50
CA GLY A 200 -22.68 7.68 -5.01
C GLY A 200 -21.75 7.23 -6.14
N GLN A 201 -21.25 6.01 -6.05
CA GLN A 201 -20.22 5.46 -6.93
C GLN A 201 -20.71 4.21 -7.68
N ASP A 202 -21.98 3.82 -7.52
CA ASP A 202 -22.63 2.69 -8.19
C ASP A 202 -21.82 1.39 -8.05
N ILE A 203 -21.56 1.00 -6.79
CA ILE A 203 -20.76 -0.17 -6.41
C ILE A 203 -21.66 -1.22 -5.76
N GLN A 204 -21.56 -2.45 -6.25
CA GLN A 204 -22.33 -3.57 -5.75
C GLN A 204 -21.75 -4.11 -4.44
N PHE A 205 -22.60 -4.36 -3.44
CA PHE A 205 -22.19 -4.98 -2.17
C PHE A 205 -21.54 -6.35 -2.36
N ALA A 206 -21.97 -7.09 -3.39
CA ALA A 206 -21.45 -8.43 -3.70
C ALA A 206 -19.94 -8.44 -3.97
N THR A 207 -19.35 -7.31 -4.38
CA THR A 207 -17.89 -7.17 -4.51
C THR A 207 -17.17 -7.43 -3.17
N PHE A 208 -17.82 -7.10 -2.05
CA PHE A 208 -17.30 -7.28 -0.70
C PHE A 208 -17.57 -8.67 -0.14
N MET A 209 -18.82 -9.13 -0.09
CA MET A 209 -19.24 -10.37 0.59
C MET A 209 -19.86 -11.43 -0.32
N GLY A 210 -19.80 -11.27 -1.64
CA GLY A 210 -20.54 -12.13 -2.56
C GLY A 210 -22.05 -11.92 -2.46
N PHE A 211 -22.82 -12.74 -3.17
CA PHE A 211 -24.29 -12.63 -3.18
C PHE A 211 -24.94 -13.40 -2.02
N GLU A 212 -24.27 -14.41 -1.49
CA GLU A 212 -24.79 -15.29 -0.44
C GLU A 212 -24.04 -15.14 0.89
N GLY A 213 -23.09 -14.19 0.99
CA GLY A 213 -22.17 -14.11 2.13
C GLY A 213 -21.08 -15.18 2.10
N ASP A 214 -20.85 -15.79 0.92
CA ASP A 214 -19.92 -16.89 0.67
C ASP A 214 -18.46 -16.43 0.53
N LYS A 215 -18.20 -15.14 0.72
CA LYS A 215 -16.86 -14.55 0.71
C LYS A 215 -16.56 -13.91 2.05
N GLU A 216 -15.47 -14.33 2.67
CA GLU A 216 -14.92 -13.68 3.86
C GLU A 216 -14.50 -12.24 3.54
N PRO A 217 -15.01 -11.25 4.30
CA PRO A 217 -14.68 -9.84 4.12
C PRO A 217 -13.27 -9.55 4.66
N ASP A 218 -12.52 -8.76 3.90
CA ASP A 218 -11.23 -8.19 4.33
C ASP A 218 -11.40 -6.67 4.47
N ILE A 219 -11.19 -6.15 5.70
CA ILE A 219 -11.29 -4.72 5.98
C ILE A 219 -9.87 -4.15 6.03
N ASP A 220 -9.47 -3.56 4.91
CA ASP A 220 -8.20 -2.86 4.76
C ASP A 220 -8.35 -1.38 5.14
N LEU A 221 -7.48 -0.88 6.01
CA LEU A 221 -7.45 0.53 6.40
C LEU A 221 -6.04 1.08 6.23
N ASN A 222 -5.92 2.22 5.54
CA ASN A 222 -4.65 2.94 5.38
C ASN A 222 -4.56 4.05 6.43
N PHE A 223 -3.78 3.82 7.48
CA PHE A 223 -3.43 4.82 8.47
C PHE A 223 -2.17 5.57 8.05
N SER A 224 -1.94 6.75 8.63
CA SER A 224 -0.64 7.42 8.50
C SER A 224 0.47 6.51 9.03
N GLY A 225 1.59 6.43 8.31
CA GLY A 225 2.77 5.69 8.77
C GLY A 225 3.26 6.15 10.16
N GLU A 226 3.15 7.45 10.46
CA GLU A 226 3.51 8.02 11.77
C GLU A 226 2.57 7.54 12.90
N TYR A 227 1.31 7.27 12.58
CA TYR A 227 0.27 6.94 13.56
C TYR A 227 -0.06 5.44 13.64
N GLN A 228 0.40 4.66 12.66
CA GLN A 228 0.18 3.21 12.56
C GLN A 228 0.52 2.44 13.86
N PRO A 229 1.67 2.69 14.54
CA PRO A 229 2.00 1.98 15.77
C PRO A 229 0.98 2.25 16.89
N THR A 230 0.51 3.49 17.04
CA THR A 230 -0.52 3.88 18.01
C THR A 230 -1.81 3.09 17.81
N VAL A 231 -2.22 2.90 16.56
CA VAL A 231 -3.42 2.10 16.22
C VAL A 231 -3.20 0.62 16.48
N HIS A 232 -1.99 0.08 16.25
CA HIS A 232 -1.68 -1.29 16.64
C HIS A 232 -1.84 -1.47 18.16
N HIS A 233 -1.34 -0.56 18.99
CA HIS A 233 -1.53 -0.66 20.45
C HIS A 233 -2.99 -0.54 20.87
N TYR A 234 -3.77 0.30 20.20
CA TYR A 234 -5.19 0.41 20.51
C TYR A 234 -5.94 -0.91 20.30
N THR A 235 -5.45 -1.81 19.43
CA THR A 235 -6.03 -3.16 19.35
C THR A 235 -5.86 -3.97 20.64
N GLU A 236 -4.76 -3.81 21.39
CA GLU A 236 -4.61 -4.45 22.70
C GLU A 236 -5.55 -3.84 23.74
N GLU A 237 -5.88 -2.55 23.64
CA GLU A 237 -6.90 -1.93 24.49
C GLU A 237 -8.31 -2.48 24.19
N LEU A 238 -8.60 -2.75 22.92
CA LEU A 238 -9.90 -3.28 22.48
C LEU A 238 -10.10 -4.77 22.84
N PHE A 239 -9.08 -5.61 22.67
CA PHE A 239 -9.21 -7.06 22.83
C PHE A 239 -8.54 -7.63 24.07
N GLY A 240 -7.64 -6.87 24.68
CA GLY A 240 -6.80 -7.31 25.78
C GLY A 240 -5.39 -7.69 25.32
N LYS A 241 -4.41 -7.34 26.16
CA LYS A 241 -3.02 -7.75 25.96
C LYS A 241 -2.90 -9.27 25.95
N GLY A 242 -2.16 -9.82 24.98
CA GLY A 242 -2.01 -11.27 24.79
C GLY A 242 -3.11 -11.93 23.94
N TYR A 243 -4.10 -11.17 23.48
CA TYR A 243 -5.12 -11.63 22.53
C TYR A 243 -4.94 -11.02 21.13
N VAL A 244 -3.89 -10.22 20.93
CA VAL A 244 -3.52 -9.67 19.63
C VAL A 244 -2.05 -9.94 19.38
N PHE A 245 -1.74 -10.44 18.18
CA PHE A 245 -0.39 -10.76 17.75
C PHE A 245 -0.12 -10.14 16.39
N ARG A 246 1.13 -9.78 16.13
CA ARG A 246 1.52 -9.38 14.78
C ARG A 246 1.59 -10.62 13.89
N ALA A 247 1.03 -10.59 12.70
CA ALA A 247 1.18 -11.72 11.77
C ALA A 247 2.68 -11.90 11.43
N GLY A 248 3.21 -13.10 11.65
CA GLY A 248 4.58 -13.44 11.30
C GLY A 248 4.77 -13.66 9.81
N THR A 249 5.98 -13.41 9.32
CA THR A 249 6.35 -13.72 7.94
C THR A 249 7.60 -14.60 7.89
N ILE A 250 7.65 -15.50 6.91
CA ILE A 250 8.82 -16.35 6.64
C ILE A 250 9.43 -15.90 5.32
N THR A 251 10.64 -15.37 5.36
CA THR A 251 11.33 -14.90 4.16
C THR A 251 12.23 -16.00 3.62
N GLY A 252 11.88 -16.51 2.44
CA GLY A 252 12.72 -17.41 1.65
C GLY A 252 13.83 -16.67 0.91
N LEU A 253 14.86 -17.40 0.48
CA LEU A 253 15.92 -16.86 -0.37
C LEU A 253 15.36 -16.51 -1.76
N ALA A 254 15.47 -15.25 -2.18
CA ALA A 254 15.05 -14.79 -3.51
C ALA A 254 16.11 -15.05 -4.59
N ASP A 255 15.69 -15.13 -5.86
CA ASP A 255 16.55 -15.47 -7.01
C ASP A 255 17.81 -14.62 -7.12
N LYS A 256 17.69 -13.29 -6.94
CA LYS A 256 18.83 -12.37 -7.02
C LYS A 256 19.91 -12.68 -5.97
N MET A 257 19.48 -13.04 -4.76
CA MET A 257 20.40 -13.39 -3.68
C MET A 257 20.97 -14.80 -3.85
N ALA A 258 20.14 -15.76 -4.25
CA ALA A 258 20.59 -17.10 -4.61
C ALA A 258 21.64 -17.06 -5.73
N PHE A 259 21.47 -16.18 -6.72
CA PHE A 259 22.48 -15.93 -7.76
C PHE A 259 23.80 -15.41 -7.19
N GLY A 260 23.74 -14.48 -6.22
CA GLY A 260 24.92 -14.03 -5.49
C GLY A 260 25.66 -15.17 -4.78
N PHE A 261 24.93 -16.05 -4.09
CA PHE A 261 25.52 -17.21 -3.41
C PHE A 261 26.16 -18.20 -4.38
N VAL A 262 25.50 -18.48 -5.51
CA VAL A 262 26.06 -19.35 -6.56
C VAL A 262 27.33 -18.74 -7.15
N LYS A 263 27.36 -17.44 -7.40
CA LYS A 263 28.56 -16.75 -7.88
C LYS A 263 29.69 -16.77 -6.86
N GLY A 264 29.42 -16.47 -5.59
CA GLY A 264 30.43 -16.56 -4.53
C GLY A 264 30.99 -17.99 -4.39
N TYR A 265 30.13 -19.00 -4.50
CA TYR A 265 30.57 -20.40 -4.56
C TYR A 265 31.48 -20.67 -5.76
N MET A 266 31.14 -20.15 -6.94
CA MET A 266 31.96 -20.32 -8.15
C MET A 266 33.34 -19.68 -8.02
N GLU A 267 33.40 -18.47 -7.47
CA GLU A 267 34.62 -17.68 -7.32
C GLU A 267 35.62 -18.37 -6.38
N ASP A 268 35.18 -18.78 -5.19
CA ASP A 268 36.03 -19.50 -4.23
C ASP A 268 36.47 -20.87 -4.72
N LYS A 269 35.63 -21.58 -5.50
CA LYS A 269 36.02 -22.85 -6.12
C LYS A 269 36.83 -22.69 -7.40
N GLY A 270 36.99 -21.47 -7.91
CA GLY A 270 37.64 -21.23 -9.19
C GLY A 270 36.96 -21.93 -10.37
N VAL A 271 35.66 -22.21 -10.29
CA VAL A 271 34.91 -22.94 -11.33
C VAL A 271 34.12 -21.99 -12.23
N LYS A 272 34.15 -22.26 -13.53
CA LYS A 272 33.31 -21.56 -14.52
C LYS A 272 32.17 -22.46 -14.94
N LEU A 273 30.95 -22.09 -14.57
CA LEU A 273 29.73 -22.81 -14.91
C LEU A 273 29.01 -22.15 -16.08
N ARG A 274 28.28 -22.94 -16.86
CA ARG A 274 27.40 -22.41 -17.93
C ARG A 274 26.18 -21.74 -17.29
N GLN A 275 25.58 -20.77 -18.00
CA GLN A 275 24.40 -20.05 -17.49
C GLN A 275 23.23 -20.98 -17.13
N SER A 276 23.02 -22.05 -17.90
CA SER A 276 21.99 -23.06 -17.59
C SER A 276 22.22 -23.76 -16.26
N GLU A 277 23.48 -24.07 -15.92
CA GLU A 277 23.83 -24.69 -14.64
C GLU A 277 23.71 -23.68 -13.49
N ILE A 278 24.10 -22.43 -13.71
CA ILE A 278 23.88 -21.35 -12.74
C ILE A 278 22.39 -21.22 -12.43
N ASN A 279 21.53 -21.15 -13.45
CA ASN A 279 20.09 -21.04 -13.28
C ASN A 279 19.50 -22.26 -12.53
N ARG A 280 19.99 -23.48 -12.80
CA ARG A 280 19.60 -24.68 -12.06
C ARG A 280 19.98 -24.59 -10.58
N LEU A 281 21.21 -24.16 -10.27
CA LEU A 281 21.69 -24.00 -8.90
C LEU A 281 20.92 -22.91 -8.14
N VAL A 282 20.64 -21.78 -8.80
CA VAL A 282 19.81 -20.69 -8.25
C VAL A 282 18.43 -21.24 -7.88
N LYS A 283 17.74 -21.88 -8.83
CA LYS A 283 16.40 -22.44 -8.61
C LYS A 283 16.39 -23.48 -7.49
N GLY A 284 17.45 -24.27 -7.33
CA GLY A 284 17.59 -25.25 -6.25
C GLY A 284 17.88 -24.64 -4.86
N CYS A 285 18.24 -23.36 -4.79
CA CYS A 285 18.48 -22.63 -3.53
C CYS A 285 17.32 -21.68 -3.17
N THR A 286 16.56 -21.21 -4.17
CA THR A 286 15.41 -20.32 -3.98
C THR A 286 14.36 -20.94 -3.06
N GLY A 287 13.74 -20.11 -2.20
CA GLY A 287 12.65 -20.50 -1.31
C GLY A 287 13.09 -21.11 0.02
N VAL A 288 14.37 -21.48 0.18
CA VAL A 288 14.89 -21.92 1.48
C VAL A 288 14.74 -20.78 2.50
N ARG A 289 14.16 -21.08 3.67
CA ARG A 289 13.98 -20.11 4.76
C ARG A 289 15.31 -19.47 5.12
N ARG A 290 15.33 -18.13 5.16
CA ARG A 290 16.48 -17.33 5.55
C ARG A 290 16.26 -16.60 6.87
N SER A 291 15.10 -15.98 7.03
CA SER A 291 14.77 -15.16 8.20
C SER A 291 13.27 -15.22 8.49
N THR A 292 12.90 -14.73 9.66
CA THR A 292 11.50 -14.45 10.02
C THR A 292 11.34 -12.94 10.20
N GLY A 293 10.15 -12.44 9.93
CA GLY A 293 9.81 -11.03 10.05
C GLY A 293 8.40 -10.83 10.56
N GLN A 294 7.87 -9.65 10.29
CA GLN A 294 6.52 -9.24 10.65
C GLN A 294 5.76 -8.76 9.42
N HIS A 295 4.44 -8.95 9.41
CA HIS A 295 3.57 -8.38 8.39
C HIS A 295 3.59 -6.85 8.51
N PRO A 296 3.47 -6.10 7.39
CA PRO A 296 3.50 -4.63 7.42
C PRO A 296 2.37 -3.97 8.22
N GLY A 297 1.25 -4.66 8.48
CA GLY A 297 0.15 -4.10 9.26
C GLY A 297 -0.86 -5.10 9.82
N GLY A 298 -0.59 -6.40 9.67
CA GLY A 298 -1.59 -7.45 9.94
C GLY A 298 -1.59 -7.83 11.41
N MET A 299 -2.68 -7.50 12.10
CA MET A 299 -2.89 -7.86 13.50
C MET A 299 -3.85 -9.05 13.57
N VAL A 300 -3.36 -10.18 14.08
CA VAL A 300 -4.15 -11.40 14.28
C VAL A 300 -4.84 -11.30 15.62
N VAL A 301 -6.17 -11.39 15.63
CA VAL A 301 -7.00 -11.30 16.83
C VAL A 301 -7.42 -12.71 17.26
N VAL A 302 -7.14 -13.05 18.52
CA VAL A 302 -7.56 -14.29 19.15
C VAL A 302 -8.80 -14.00 20.00
N PRO A 303 -9.90 -14.75 19.83
CA PRO A 303 -11.06 -14.60 20.70
C PRO A 303 -10.73 -14.86 22.17
N GLN A 304 -11.40 -14.14 23.08
CA GLN A 304 -11.08 -14.21 24.51
C GLN A 304 -11.34 -15.59 25.14
N ASP A 305 -12.19 -16.40 24.52
CA ASP A 305 -12.47 -17.79 24.90
C ASP A 305 -11.51 -18.81 24.26
N GLN A 306 -10.45 -18.34 23.59
CA GLN A 306 -9.43 -19.16 22.94
C GLN A 306 -8.01 -18.76 23.37
N GLU A 307 -7.04 -19.64 23.12
CA GLU A 307 -5.62 -19.35 23.30
C GLU A 307 -4.88 -19.40 21.96
N ILE A 308 -3.85 -18.56 21.78
CA ILE A 308 -3.07 -18.54 20.52
C ILE A 308 -2.46 -19.90 20.18
N TYR A 309 -2.12 -20.69 21.20
CA TYR A 309 -1.48 -22.01 21.05
C TYR A 309 -2.41 -23.08 20.46
N ASN A 310 -3.73 -22.83 20.41
CA ASN A 310 -4.66 -23.68 19.67
C ASN A 310 -4.48 -23.54 18.14
N PHE A 311 -3.80 -22.49 17.68
CA PHE A 311 -3.67 -22.14 16.27
C PHE A 311 -2.20 -22.15 15.80
N THR A 312 -1.30 -21.56 16.59
CA THR A 312 0.09 -21.40 16.18
C THR A 312 1.01 -21.14 17.38
N PRO A 313 2.29 -21.59 17.31
CA PRO A 313 3.31 -21.08 18.20
C PRO A 313 3.52 -19.57 18.01
N ILE A 314 4.24 -18.95 18.93
CA ILE A 314 4.61 -17.53 18.88
C ILE A 314 6.12 -17.36 18.95
N GLN A 315 6.63 -16.23 18.45
CA GLN A 315 8.06 -15.91 18.44
C GLN A 315 8.30 -14.40 18.36
N TYR A 316 9.56 -13.98 18.45
CA TYR A 316 9.94 -12.62 18.08
C TYR A 316 10.34 -12.56 16.60
N PRO A 317 9.97 -11.49 15.87
CA PRO A 317 10.45 -11.27 14.51
C PRO A 317 11.98 -11.21 14.49
N ALA A 318 12.62 -11.91 13.55
CA ALA A 318 14.07 -12.04 13.47
C ALA A 318 14.79 -12.50 14.77
N ASN A 319 14.06 -13.09 15.72
CA ASN A 319 14.52 -13.39 17.08
C ASN A 319 14.98 -12.17 17.90
N ASP A 320 14.56 -10.96 17.53
CA ASP A 320 14.87 -9.76 18.30
C ASP A 320 14.00 -9.68 19.56
N ARG A 321 14.59 -9.96 20.72
CA ARG A 321 13.89 -9.91 22.02
C ARG A 321 13.52 -8.50 22.47
N LYS A 322 14.00 -7.47 21.77
CA LYS A 322 13.63 -6.07 22.00
C LYS A 322 12.49 -5.62 21.08
N ALA A 323 12.05 -6.47 20.15
CA ALA A 323 10.91 -6.15 19.30
C ALA A 323 9.67 -5.94 20.17
N GLU A 324 8.94 -4.88 19.87
CA GLU A 324 7.74 -4.48 20.59
C GLU A 324 6.62 -5.52 20.49
N TRP A 325 6.50 -6.16 19.32
CA TRP A 325 5.45 -7.12 19.03
C TRP A 325 5.97 -8.55 18.97
N ILE A 326 5.20 -9.45 19.56
CA ILE A 326 5.31 -10.89 19.35
C ILE A 326 4.58 -11.26 18.06
N THR A 327 5.19 -12.13 17.25
CA THR A 327 4.62 -12.62 16.00
C THR A 327 4.11 -14.04 16.08
N THR A 328 3.10 -14.35 15.26
CA THR A 328 2.71 -15.75 14.98
C THR A 328 3.87 -16.49 14.33
N HIS A 329 4.05 -17.77 14.66
CA HIS A 329 5.11 -18.59 14.06
C HIS A 329 4.72 -19.04 12.65
N PHE A 330 3.46 -19.44 12.48
CA PHE A 330 2.88 -19.63 11.16
C PHE A 330 2.61 -18.28 10.52
N ASP A 331 2.82 -18.21 9.20
CA ASP A 331 2.31 -17.11 8.42
C ASP A 331 0.79 -17.15 8.41
N PHE A 332 0.18 -15.97 8.22
CA PHE A 332 -1.28 -15.89 8.21
C PHE A 332 -1.87 -16.71 7.04
N HIS A 333 -1.27 -16.56 5.86
CA HIS A 333 -1.70 -17.23 4.64
C HIS A 333 -1.45 -18.74 4.73
N GLY A 334 -2.49 -19.54 4.56
CA GLY A 334 -2.41 -21.00 4.58
C GLY A 334 -2.68 -21.64 5.95
N ALA A 335 -2.19 -21.06 7.05
CA ALA A 335 -2.37 -21.66 8.39
C ALA A 335 -3.46 -21.01 9.25
N LEU A 336 -3.64 -19.67 9.17
CA LEU A 336 -4.56 -18.93 10.04
C LEU A 336 -5.74 -18.29 9.29
N GLU A 337 -5.57 -18.07 7.98
CA GLU A 337 -6.63 -17.59 7.08
C GLU A 337 -7.86 -18.50 7.16
N GLY A 338 -9.06 -17.91 7.26
CA GLY A 338 -10.33 -18.62 7.47
C GLY A 338 -10.53 -19.19 8.87
N ARG A 339 -9.59 -18.99 9.81
CA ARG A 339 -9.71 -19.46 11.21
C ARG A 339 -9.71 -18.33 12.23
N LEU A 340 -8.80 -17.38 12.06
CA LEU A 340 -8.69 -16.19 12.88
C LEU A 340 -8.85 -14.94 12.04
N VAL A 341 -9.33 -13.89 12.69
CA VAL A 341 -9.46 -12.57 12.07
C VAL A 341 -8.10 -11.89 11.99
N LYS A 342 -7.81 -11.32 10.83
CA LYS A 342 -6.71 -10.37 10.62
C LYS A 342 -7.27 -8.97 10.40
N LEU A 343 -6.79 -8.02 11.17
CA LEU A 343 -7.01 -6.59 10.93
C LEU A 343 -5.80 -6.05 10.17
N ASP A 344 -5.99 -5.67 8.90
CA ASP A 344 -4.92 -5.05 8.10
C ASP A 344 -4.88 -3.54 8.34
N ILE A 345 -4.16 -3.17 9.38
CA ILE A 345 -3.89 -1.80 9.82
C ILE A 345 -2.60 -1.35 9.13
N LEU A 346 -2.70 -0.93 7.88
CA LEU A 346 -1.56 -0.64 7.00
C LEU A 346 -1.11 0.82 7.15
N GLY A 347 0.20 1.06 7.04
CA GLY A 347 0.78 2.40 6.94
C GLY A 347 0.77 2.86 5.48
N HIS A 348 0.39 4.12 5.25
CA HIS A 348 0.35 4.73 3.93
C HIS A 348 0.71 6.21 4.01
N ASP A 349 1.30 6.74 2.93
CA ASP A 349 1.79 8.12 2.89
C ASP A 349 0.70 9.14 2.62
N ASP A 350 -0.33 8.79 1.82
CA ASP A 350 -1.48 9.69 1.56
C ASP A 350 -2.08 10.31 2.84
N PRO A 351 -2.45 9.54 3.88
CA PRO A 351 -2.88 10.11 5.16
C PRO A 351 -1.86 11.04 5.81
N THR A 352 -0.57 10.67 5.78
CA THR A 352 0.52 11.48 6.36
C THR A 352 0.67 12.82 5.63
N VAL A 353 0.63 12.80 4.29
CA VAL A 353 0.67 14.00 3.45
C VAL A 353 -0.54 14.88 3.71
N LEU A 354 -1.75 14.32 3.73
CA LEU A 354 -2.98 15.07 3.99
C LEU A 354 -2.98 15.70 5.39
N ARG A 355 -2.46 14.99 6.40
CA ARG A 355 -2.27 15.54 7.75
C ARG A 355 -1.30 16.72 7.75
N MET A 356 -0.13 16.55 7.14
CA MET A 356 0.87 17.62 7.05
C MET A 356 0.33 18.83 6.28
N LEU A 357 -0.42 18.62 5.20
CA LEU A 357 -1.09 19.69 4.45
C LEU A 357 -2.11 20.44 5.32
N GLN A 358 -2.89 19.73 6.13
CA GLN A 358 -3.80 20.34 7.09
C GLN A 358 -3.04 21.17 8.13
N ASP A 359 -1.95 20.64 8.69
CA ASP A 359 -1.14 21.34 9.69
C ASP A 359 -0.48 22.62 9.11
N LEU A 360 -0.03 22.56 7.85
CA LEU A 360 0.62 23.70 7.18
C LEU A 360 -0.36 24.79 6.72
N THR A 361 -1.60 24.43 6.37
CA THR A 361 -2.56 25.37 5.76
C THR A 361 -3.72 25.74 6.69
N GLY A 362 -3.97 24.96 7.74
CA GLY A 362 -5.16 25.07 8.59
C GLY A 362 -6.46 24.60 7.93
N ILE A 363 -6.41 24.00 6.74
CA ILE A 363 -7.59 23.60 5.97
C ILE A 363 -7.81 22.10 6.09
N ASP A 364 -8.99 21.70 6.56
CA ASP A 364 -9.39 20.30 6.64
C ASP A 364 -9.51 19.69 5.23
N PRO A 365 -8.74 18.62 4.91
CA PRO A 365 -8.79 17.95 3.62
C PRO A 365 -10.15 17.36 3.24
N LYS A 366 -11.06 17.14 4.20
CA LYS A 366 -12.43 16.69 3.91
C LYS A 366 -13.33 17.79 3.34
N THR A 367 -12.95 19.06 3.53
CA THR A 367 -13.76 20.23 3.15
C THR A 367 -13.37 20.83 1.81
N VAL A 368 -12.23 20.41 1.23
CA VAL A 368 -11.71 20.98 -0.02
C VAL A 368 -12.62 20.64 -1.21
N ALA A 369 -12.71 21.58 -2.16
CA ALA A 369 -13.53 21.44 -3.34
C ALA A 369 -12.86 20.52 -4.38
N ILE A 370 -12.98 19.21 -4.20
CA ILE A 370 -12.40 18.20 -5.13
C ILE A 370 -12.97 18.26 -6.55
N SER A 371 -14.11 18.93 -6.74
CA SER A 371 -14.73 19.17 -8.05
C SER A 371 -14.30 20.49 -8.70
N ASP A 372 -13.27 21.16 -8.18
CA ASP A 372 -12.70 22.36 -8.82
C ASP A 372 -12.19 21.98 -10.22
N PRO A 373 -12.67 22.64 -11.29
CA PRO A 373 -12.23 22.37 -12.66
C PRO A 373 -10.71 22.50 -12.86
N LYS A 374 -10.03 23.34 -12.09
CA LYS A 374 -8.57 23.48 -12.15
C LYS A 374 -7.84 22.21 -11.75
N ILE A 375 -8.40 21.45 -10.80
CA ILE A 375 -7.81 20.18 -10.35
C ILE A 375 -7.92 19.15 -11.47
N MET A 376 -9.11 18.98 -12.04
CA MET A 376 -9.32 18.05 -13.16
C MET A 376 -8.43 18.43 -14.36
N ARG A 377 -8.20 19.71 -14.57
CA ARG A 377 -7.35 20.20 -15.66
C ARG A 377 -5.89 19.77 -15.52
N LEU A 378 -5.37 19.53 -14.31
CA LEU A 378 -4.01 19.01 -14.09
C LEU A 378 -3.74 17.69 -14.82
N PHE A 379 -4.76 16.85 -14.97
CA PHE A 379 -4.65 15.54 -15.61
C PHE A 379 -4.57 15.61 -17.14
N SER A 380 -4.60 16.82 -17.71
CA SER A 380 -4.51 17.05 -19.16
C SER A 380 -3.70 18.27 -19.56
N SER A 381 -3.24 19.09 -18.62
CA SER A 381 -2.43 20.28 -18.88
C SER A 381 -1.68 20.79 -17.65
N VAL A 382 -0.57 21.50 -17.86
CA VAL A 382 0.13 22.27 -16.81
C VAL A 382 -0.47 23.66 -16.55
N GLU A 383 -1.42 24.13 -17.38
CA GLU A 383 -2.01 25.48 -17.28
C GLU A 383 -2.48 25.88 -15.86
N PRO A 384 -3.14 25.01 -15.07
CA PRO A 384 -3.57 25.37 -13.72
C PRO A 384 -2.42 25.65 -12.74
N LEU A 385 -1.19 25.25 -13.08
CA LEU A 385 0.01 25.48 -12.28
C LEU A 385 0.67 26.84 -12.59
N GLY A 386 0.24 27.54 -13.65
CA GLY A 386 0.80 28.84 -14.04
C GLY A 386 2.12 28.77 -14.82
N ILE A 387 2.46 27.59 -15.38
CA ILE A 387 3.67 27.34 -16.18
C ILE A 387 3.31 26.80 -17.56
N THR A 388 4.26 26.79 -18.50
CA THR A 388 4.03 26.25 -19.85
C THR A 388 4.63 24.86 -20.05
N ALA A 389 4.08 24.14 -21.04
CA ALA A 389 4.56 22.79 -21.40
C ALA A 389 6.02 22.81 -21.88
N GLU A 390 6.47 23.90 -22.51
CA GLU A 390 7.86 24.06 -22.95
C GLU A 390 8.82 24.21 -21.76
N GLN A 391 8.40 24.88 -20.69
CA GLN A 391 9.23 25.05 -19.50
C GLN A 391 9.46 23.71 -18.77
N LEU A 392 8.40 22.90 -18.63
CA LEU A 392 8.45 21.63 -17.93
C LEU A 392 8.90 20.45 -18.83
N GLY A 393 8.66 20.56 -20.14
CA GLY A 393 8.97 19.55 -21.16
C GLY A 393 7.80 18.62 -21.53
N PHE A 394 6.65 18.76 -20.89
CA PHE A 394 5.40 18.02 -21.16
C PHE A 394 4.19 18.79 -20.59
N ASP A 395 2.98 18.44 -21.04
CA ASP A 395 1.74 19.17 -20.70
C ASP A 395 0.83 18.38 -19.75
N LEU A 396 1.35 18.00 -18.58
CA LEU A 396 0.59 17.38 -17.49
C LEU A 396 0.98 17.97 -16.14
N GLY A 397 0.00 18.40 -15.36
CA GLY A 397 0.18 18.95 -14.02
C GLY A 397 0.18 17.91 -12.89
N THR A 398 0.41 16.62 -13.18
CA THR A 398 0.22 15.52 -12.20
C THR A 398 1.48 15.11 -11.43
N LEU A 399 2.64 15.75 -11.64
CA LEU A 399 3.84 15.42 -10.85
C LEU A 399 3.55 15.51 -9.34
N GLY A 400 4.03 14.51 -8.59
CA GLY A 400 3.81 14.42 -7.15
C GLY A 400 2.37 14.10 -6.70
N VAL A 401 1.38 14.07 -7.60
CA VAL A 401 0.03 13.58 -7.30
C VAL A 401 0.09 12.04 -7.19
N PRO A 402 -0.40 11.44 -6.09
CA PRO A 402 -0.35 9.99 -5.88
C PRO A 402 -0.96 9.24 -7.08
N GLU A 403 -0.34 8.11 -7.45
CA GLU A 403 -0.62 7.31 -8.65
C GLU A 403 -0.32 8.01 -10.00
N PHE A 404 -0.87 9.22 -10.17
CA PHE A 404 -0.91 9.93 -11.45
C PHE A 404 0.40 10.66 -11.83
N GLY A 405 1.34 10.78 -10.90
CA GLY A 405 2.65 11.41 -11.16
C GLY A 405 3.69 10.49 -11.80
N THR A 406 3.47 9.16 -11.78
CA THR A 406 4.45 8.20 -12.31
C THR A 406 4.58 8.32 -13.84
N GLY A 407 5.76 8.04 -14.39
CA GLY A 407 5.98 8.11 -15.85
C GLY A 407 5.02 7.22 -16.64
N PHE A 408 4.71 6.02 -16.13
CA PHE A 408 3.75 5.10 -16.75
C PHE A 408 2.33 5.68 -16.80
N VAL A 409 1.84 6.23 -15.68
CA VAL A 409 0.48 6.79 -15.63
C VAL A 409 0.39 8.11 -16.39
N ARG A 410 1.44 8.94 -16.38
CA ARG A 410 1.51 10.13 -17.24
C ARG A 410 1.36 9.79 -18.72
N GLN A 411 2.03 8.75 -19.20
CA GLN A 411 1.83 8.28 -20.58
C GLN A 411 0.37 7.88 -20.84
N MET A 412 -0.27 7.19 -19.90
CA MET A 412 -1.69 6.85 -20.02
C MET A 412 -2.58 8.09 -20.07
N LEU A 413 -2.30 9.10 -19.24
CA LEU A 413 -3.03 10.36 -19.21
C LEU A 413 -2.90 11.14 -20.52
N GLU A 414 -1.72 11.16 -21.14
CA GLU A 414 -1.52 11.79 -22.45
C GLU A 414 -2.32 11.11 -23.56
N GLU A 415 -2.40 9.78 -23.53
CA GLU A 415 -3.15 8.99 -24.52
C GLU A 415 -4.68 9.07 -24.30
N THR A 416 -5.14 9.25 -23.06
CA THR A 416 -6.57 9.15 -22.71
C THR A 416 -7.26 10.49 -22.43
N LYS A 417 -6.52 11.50 -21.97
CA LYS A 417 -6.98 12.86 -21.64
C LYS A 417 -8.31 12.88 -20.85
N PRO A 418 -8.33 12.31 -19.64
CA PRO A 418 -9.54 12.21 -18.84
C PRO A 418 -10.12 13.60 -18.51
N THR A 419 -11.45 13.69 -18.52
CA THR A 419 -12.21 14.92 -18.24
C THR A 419 -13.18 14.76 -17.07
N THR A 420 -13.41 13.53 -16.63
CA THR A 420 -14.37 13.19 -15.56
C THR A 420 -13.70 12.43 -14.42
N PHE A 421 -14.34 12.44 -13.25
CA PHE A 421 -13.89 11.64 -12.10
C PHE A 421 -13.92 10.16 -12.44
N SER A 422 -14.94 9.70 -13.17
CA SER A 422 -15.01 8.28 -13.54
C SER A 422 -13.90 7.81 -14.46
N GLU A 423 -13.44 8.66 -15.37
CA GLU A 423 -12.27 8.37 -16.19
C GLU A 423 -10.98 8.31 -15.37
N LEU A 424 -10.84 9.13 -14.32
CA LEU A 424 -9.68 9.04 -13.41
C LEU A 424 -9.64 7.73 -12.64
N PHE A 425 -10.76 7.26 -12.08
CA PHE A 425 -10.73 5.95 -11.43
C PHE A 425 -10.53 4.81 -12.44
N ASN A 426 -11.00 4.95 -13.68
CA ASN A 426 -10.70 3.98 -14.72
C ASN A 426 -9.20 3.91 -14.99
N ILE A 427 -8.52 5.06 -15.08
CA ILE A 427 -7.07 5.12 -15.24
C ILE A 427 -6.36 4.53 -14.03
N SER A 428 -6.80 4.86 -12.81
CA SER A 428 -6.31 4.25 -11.57
C SER A 428 -6.55 2.74 -11.51
N GLY A 429 -7.60 2.21 -12.13
CA GLY A 429 -7.75 0.76 -12.27
C GLY A 429 -6.77 0.16 -13.28
N LEU A 430 -6.65 0.80 -14.45
CA LEU A 430 -5.85 0.34 -15.58
C LEU A 430 -4.33 0.42 -15.31
N SER A 431 -3.88 1.35 -14.48
CA SER A 431 -2.48 1.53 -14.15
C SER A 431 -1.95 0.51 -13.14
N HIS A 432 -2.82 -0.28 -12.51
CA HIS A 432 -2.46 -1.26 -11.49
C HIS A 432 -2.76 -2.68 -11.96
N GLY A 433 -1.70 -3.45 -12.15
CA GLY A 433 -1.77 -4.86 -12.49
C GLY A 433 -1.11 -5.18 -13.83
N THR A 434 -0.38 -6.29 -13.84
CA THR A 434 0.28 -6.78 -15.07
C THR A 434 -0.78 -7.18 -16.10
N ASN A 435 -0.56 -6.79 -17.35
CA ASN A 435 -1.42 -7.05 -18.52
C ASN A 435 -2.85 -6.47 -18.41
N VAL A 436 -3.04 -5.40 -17.64
CA VAL A 436 -4.30 -4.65 -17.64
C VAL A 436 -4.29 -3.60 -18.75
N TRP A 437 -3.27 -2.72 -18.77
CA TRP A 437 -3.10 -1.71 -19.82
C TRP A 437 -2.27 -2.20 -21.02
N LEU A 438 -0.96 -2.40 -20.82
CA LEU A 438 -0.02 -2.81 -21.87
C LEU A 438 -0.39 -4.18 -22.44
N GLY A 439 -0.46 -4.28 -23.76
CA GLY A 439 -0.83 -5.52 -24.48
C GLY A 439 -2.30 -5.94 -24.31
N ASN A 440 -3.15 -5.06 -23.75
CA ASN A 440 -4.54 -5.33 -23.47
C ASN A 440 -5.41 -4.07 -23.72
N ALA A 441 -5.88 -3.37 -22.67
CA ALA A 441 -6.81 -2.25 -22.82
C ALA A 441 -6.29 -1.14 -23.75
N GLN A 442 -4.98 -0.89 -23.76
CA GLN A 442 -4.36 0.08 -24.65
C GLN A 442 -4.56 -0.29 -26.13
N GLU A 443 -4.38 -1.56 -26.49
CA GLU A 443 -4.55 -2.05 -27.86
C GLU A 443 -6.02 -2.02 -28.28
N LEU A 444 -6.93 -2.39 -27.36
CA LEU A 444 -8.37 -2.33 -27.61
C LEU A 444 -8.82 -0.90 -27.96
N ILE A 445 -8.30 0.10 -27.24
CA ILE A 445 -8.58 1.52 -27.49
C ILE A 445 -7.92 1.97 -28.80
N LYS A 446 -6.63 1.66 -29.02
CA LYS A 446 -5.91 2.05 -30.24
C LYS A 446 -6.51 1.44 -31.51
N ASN A 447 -7.04 0.23 -31.43
CA ASN A 447 -7.68 -0.46 -32.55
C ASN A 447 -9.17 -0.08 -32.73
N GLY A 448 -9.72 0.80 -31.88
CA GLY A 448 -11.11 1.23 -31.96
C GLY A 448 -12.13 0.14 -31.60
N LEU A 449 -11.70 -0.92 -30.90
CA LEU A 449 -12.56 -2.03 -30.47
C LEU A 449 -13.36 -1.68 -29.21
N ALA A 450 -12.86 -0.77 -28.38
CA ALA A 450 -13.51 -0.29 -27.17
C ALA A 450 -13.08 1.15 -26.84
N ARG A 451 -13.94 1.91 -26.17
CA ARG A 451 -13.61 3.22 -25.58
C ARG A 451 -13.14 3.06 -24.12
N LEU A 452 -12.53 4.11 -23.56
CA LEU A 452 -12.06 4.09 -22.16
C LEU A 452 -13.12 3.67 -21.13
N PRO A 453 -14.41 4.07 -21.22
CA PRO A 453 -15.43 3.60 -20.28
C PRO A 453 -15.85 2.13 -20.48
N GLU A 454 -15.49 1.52 -21.61
CA GLU A 454 -15.92 0.17 -22.02
C GLU A 454 -14.86 -0.90 -21.71
N VAL A 455 -13.60 -0.49 -21.50
CA VAL A 455 -12.52 -1.42 -21.14
C VAL A 455 -12.61 -1.86 -19.68
N ILE A 456 -12.00 -3.01 -19.38
CA ILE A 456 -11.97 -3.59 -18.04
C ILE A 456 -10.93 -2.86 -17.19
N SER A 457 -11.35 -1.81 -16.47
CA SER A 457 -10.50 -1.02 -15.57
C SER A 457 -10.47 -1.55 -14.13
N VAL A 458 -11.60 -2.07 -13.64
CA VAL A 458 -11.77 -2.58 -12.28
C VAL A 458 -12.63 -3.84 -12.30
N ARG A 459 -12.51 -4.70 -11.29
CA ARG A 459 -13.20 -6.00 -11.30
C ARG A 459 -14.72 -5.87 -11.33
N ASP A 460 -15.27 -4.83 -10.70
CA ASP A 460 -16.71 -4.55 -10.67
C ASP A 460 -17.29 -4.37 -12.07
N VAL A 461 -16.52 -3.84 -13.03
CA VAL A 461 -16.93 -3.72 -14.44
C VAL A 461 -17.23 -5.09 -15.03
N ILE A 462 -16.45 -6.12 -14.68
CA ILE A 462 -16.69 -7.50 -15.14
C ILE A 462 -18.03 -8.00 -14.66
N MET A 463 -18.26 -7.98 -13.34
CA MET A 463 -19.50 -8.49 -12.77
C MET A 463 -20.72 -7.73 -13.31
N ASN A 464 -20.66 -6.39 -13.32
CA ASN A 464 -21.77 -5.55 -13.75
C ASN A 464 -22.11 -5.73 -15.23
N ASN A 465 -21.10 -5.78 -16.12
CA ASN A 465 -21.32 -5.97 -17.55
C ASN A 465 -21.93 -7.35 -17.85
N LEU A 466 -21.47 -8.39 -17.16
CA LEU A 466 -22.00 -9.74 -17.34
C LEU A 466 -23.46 -9.83 -16.88
N ILE A 467 -23.80 -9.25 -15.72
CA ILE A 467 -25.18 -9.20 -15.23
C ILE A 467 -26.07 -8.42 -16.20
N LEU A 468 -25.59 -7.26 -16.69
CA LEU A 468 -26.32 -6.43 -17.65
C LEU A 468 -26.62 -7.19 -18.96
N LYS A 469 -25.76 -8.13 -19.34
CA LYS A 469 -25.89 -8.97 -20.53
C LYS A 469 -26.72 -10.25 -20.31
N GLY A 470 -27.24 -10.45 -19.09
CA GLY A 470 -28.16 -11.53 -18.77
C GLY A 470 -27.53 -12.73 -18.06
N LEU A 471 -26.22 -12.70 -17.75
CA LEU A 471 -25.60 -13.79 -17.00
C LEU A 471 -26.12 -13.82 -15.55
N PRO A 472 -26.26 -15.03 -14.95
CA PRO A 472 -26.64 -15.15 -13.55
C PRO A 472 -25.64 -14.44 -12.61
N PRO A 473 -26.11 -13.63 -11.62
CA PRO A 473 -25.22 -12.84 -10.76
C PRO A 473 -24.11 -13.64 -10.07
N LYS A 474 -24.42 -14.85 -9.59
CA LYS A 474 -23.43 -15.74 -8.96
C LYS A 474 -22.34 -16.21 -9.93
N ALA A 475 -22.71 -16.49 -11.18
CA ALA A 475 -21.73 -16.85 -12.21
C ALA A 475 -20.85 -15.63 -12.57
N SER A 476 -21.45 -14.46 -12.73
CA SER A 476 -20.74 -13.20 -12.98
C SER A 476 -19.74 -12.86 -11.87
N PHE A 477 -20.13 -13.05 -10.61
CA PHE A 477 -19.24 -12.87 -9.46
C PHE A 477 -18.05 -13.84 -9.47
N LYS A 478 -18.29 -15.14 -9.74
CA LYS A 478 -17.21 -16.14 -9.83
C LYS A 478 -16.24 -15.83 -10.95
N ILE A 479 -16.74 -15.42 -12.12
CA ILE A 479 -15.91 -15.01 -13.26
C ILE A 479 -15.05 -13.80 -12.87
N MET A 480 -15.65 -12.76 -12.28
CA MET A 480 -14.94 -11.58 -11.78
C MET A 480 -13.81 -11.97 -10.81
N GLU A 481 -14.09 -12.83 -9.82
CA GLU A 481 -13.10 -13.25 -8.82
C GLU A 481 -11.97 -14.11 -9.41
N LYS A 482 -12.23 -14.91 -10.47
CA LYS A 482 -11.19 -15.65 -11.19
C LYS A 482 -10.27 -14.70 -11.96
N VAL A 483 -10.84 -13.81 -12.76
CA VAL A 483 -10.10 -12.88 -13.62
C VAL A 483 -9.24 -11.92 -12.78
N ARG A 484 -9.80 -11.33 -11.72
CA ARG A 484 -9.03 -10.39 -10.86
C ARG A 484 -7.85 -11.04 -10.14
N LYS A 485 -7.84 -12.37 -10.01
CA LYS A 485 -6.75 -13.16 -9.42
C LYS A 485 -5.78 -13.72 -10.48
N GLY A 486 -5.96 -13.35 -11.75
CA GLY A 486 -5.13 -13.82 -12.85
C GLY A 486 -5.30 -15.29 -13.19
N LYS A 487 -6.41 -15.91 -12.78
CA LYS A 487 -6.71 -17.33 -13.03
C LYS A 487 -7.29 -17.58 -14.42
N GLY A 488 -7.58 -16.52 -15.18
CA GLY A 488 -8.20 -16.62 -16.51
C GLY A 488 -9.65 -17.09 -16.45
N LEU A 489 -10.13 -17.63 -17.58
CA LEU A 489 -11.48 -18.18 -17.75
C LEU A 489 -11.40 -19.66 -18.07
N GLU A 490 -12.32 -20.43 -17.51
CA GLU A 490 -12.53 -21.85 -17.80
C GLU A 490 -13.40 -22.01 -19.07
N PRO A 491 -13.37 -23.18 -19.75
CA PRO A 491 -14.19 -23.40 -20.94
C PRO A 491 -15.68 -23.11 -20.73
N ASP A 492 -16.24 -23.51 -19.59
CA ASP A 492 -17.65 -23.28 -19.24
C ASP A 492 -17.97 -21.78 -19.06
N ASP A 493 -17.03 -20.98 -18.54
CA ASP A 493 -17.21 -19.53 -18.46
C ASP A 493 -17.30 -18.91 -19.85
N ILE A 494 -16.41 -19.35 -20.75
CA ILE A 494 -16.33 -18.84 -22.13
C ILE A 494 -17.61 -19.17 -22.89
N THR A 495 -18.09 -20.41 -22.77
CA THR A 495 -19.38 -20.83 -23.35
C THR A 495 -20.52 -19.96 -22.84
N LEU A 496 -20.62 -19.78 -21.51
CA LEU A 496 -21.67 -18.95 -20.91
C LEU A 496 -21.59 -17.49 -21.37
N MET A 497 -20.37 -16.94 -21.51
CA MET A 497 -20.15 -15.58 -22.02
C MET A 497 -20.59 -15.46 -23.49
N HIS A 498 -20.28 -16.44 -24.35
CA HIS A 498 -20.75 -16.42 -25.75
C HIS A 498 -22.26 -16.57 -25.87
N GLU A 499 -22.89 -17.45 -25.08
CA GLU A 499 -24.36 -17.63 -25.05
C GLU A 499 -25.09 -16.32 -24.73
N ASN A 500 -24.45 -15.45 -23.95
CA ASN A 500 -24.95 -14.13 -23.58
C ASN A 500 -24.36 -12.99 -24.43
N GLN A 501 -23.83 -13.32 -25.61
CA GLN A 501 -23.35 -12.35 -26.62
C GLN A 501 -22.25 -11.41 -26.08
N ILE A 502 -21.39 -11.91 -25.19
CA ILE A 502 -20.18 -11.20 -24.80
C ILE A 502 -19.16 -11.28 -25.95
N PRO A 503 -18.58 -10.16 -26.42
CA PRO A 503 -17.62 -10.16 -27.51
C PRO A 503 -16.31 -10.91 -27.20
N ASP A 504 -15.71 -11.51 -28.24
CA ASP A 504 -14.45 -12.26 -28.12
C ASP A 504 -13.31 -11.42 -27.53
N TRP A 505 -13.20 -10.15 -27.94
CA TRP A 505 -12.17 -9.25 -27.40
C TRP A 505 -12.27 -9.08 -25.88
N TYR A 506 -13.49 -9.14 -25.31
CA TYR A 506 -13.74 -9.01 -23.88
C TYR A 506 -13.28 -10.28 -23.14
N ILE A 507 -13.55 -11.45 -23.72
CA ILE A 507 -13.11 -12.76 -23.22
C ILE A 507 -11.57 -12.83 -23.25
N GLU A 508 -10.95 -12.43 -24.36
CA GLU A 508 -9.49 -12.36 -24.50
C GLU A 508 -8.86 -11.39 -23.49
N SER A 509 -9.49 -10.24 -23.26
CA SER A 509 -9.05 -9.28 -22.24
C SER A 509 -9.06 -9.91 -20.83
N CYS A 510 -10.13 -10.64 -20.48
CA CYS A 510 -10.25 -11.36 -19.21
C CYS A 510 -9.15 -12.43 -19.03
N GLN A 511 -8.74 -13.12 -20.11
CA GLN A 511 -7.67 -14.12 -20.08
C GLN A 511 -6.28 -13.50 -19.82
N LYS A 512 -6.05 -12.25 -20.23
CA LYS A 512 -4.75 -11.57 -20.13
C LYS A 512 -4.46 -11.03 -18.73
N ILE A 513 -5.47 -10.48 -18.06
CA ILE A 513 -5.36 -9.78 -16.76
C ILE A 513 -4.73 -10.69 -15.71
N LYS A 514 -3.72 -10.19 -14.98
CA LYS A 514 -3.08 -10.92 -13.86
C LYS A 514 -3.54 -10.47 -12.48
N TYR A 515 -3.97 -9.22 -12.38
CA TYR A 515 -4.49 -8.63 -11.16
C TYR A 515 -5.38 -7.43 -11.51
N LEU A 516 -6.42 -7.17 -10.72
CA LEU A 516 -7.33 -6.05 -10.95
C LEU A 516 -7.93 -5.52 -9.63
N PHE A 517 -8.02 -4.19 -9.50
CA PHE A 517 -8.59 -3.54 -8.32
C PHE A 517 -10.11 -3.65 -8.23
N PRO A 518 -10.69 -3.62 -7.01
CA PRO A 518 -12.09 -3.24 -6.81
C PRO A 518 -12.29 -1.74 -7.08
N LYS A 519 -13.48 -1.39 -7.61
CA LYS A 519 -13.87 0.00 -7.87
C LYS A 519 -13.77 0.88 -6.62
N ALA A 520 -14.17 0.34 -5.47
CA ALA A 520 -14.08 1.02 -4.18
C ALA A 520 -12.65 1.49 -3.84
N HIS A 521 -11.65 0.65 -4.10
CA HIS A 521 -10.25 0.99 -3.87
C HIS A 521 -9.79 2.12 -4.82
N ALA A 522 -10.06 1.98 -6.12
CA ALA A 522 -9.71 3.00 -7.11
C ALA A 522 -10.36 4.36 -6.77
N VAL A 523 -11.65 4.37 -6.40
CA VAL A 523 -12.35 5.60 -5.98
C VAL A 523 -11.69 6.24 -4.75
N ALA A 524 -11.37 5.46 -3.72
CA ALA A 524 -10.73 5.98 -2.50
C ALA A 524 -9.37 6.65 -2.78
N TYR A 525 -8.58 6.04 -3.65
CA TYR A 525 -7.27 6.55 -4.05
C TYR A 525 -7.41 7.82 -4.88
N VAL A 526 -8.35 7.85 -5.84
CA VAL A 526 -8.62 9.06 -6.63
C VAL A 526 -9.14 10.20 -5.76
N LEU A 527 -10.01 9.95 -4.78
CA LEU A 527 -10.46 10.97 -3.82
C LEU A 527 -9.28 11.58 -3.06
N SER A 528 -8.35 10.76 -2.58
CA SER A 528 -7.14 11.21 -1.89
C SER A 528 -6.22 12.01 -2.82
N ALA A 529 -6.02 11.53 -4.05
CA ALA A 529 -5.25 12.23 -5.07
C ALA A 529 -5.84 13.60 -5.42
N LEU A 530 -7.16 13.73 -5.56
CA LEU A 530 -7.82 15.01 -5.83
C LEU A 530 -7.73 15.98 -4.67
N ARG A 531 -7.80 15.50 -3.42
CA ARG A 531 -7.56 16.34 -2.24
C ARG A 531 -6.13 16.87 -2.23
N ILE A 532 -5.13 16.02 -2.45
CA ILE A 532 -3.72 16.45 -2.53
C ILE A 532 -3.53 17.43 -3.70
N ALA A 533 -4.16 17.17 -4.84
CA ALA A 533 -4.10 18.03 -6.01
C ALA A 533 -4.75 19.41 -5.77
N TYR A 534 -5.78 19.53 -4.92
CA TYR A 534 -6.30 20.82 -4.48
C TYR A 534 -5.20 21.67 -3.83
N TYR A 535 -4.41 21.09 -2.91
CA TYR A 535 -3.29 21.80 -2.30
C TYR A 535 -2.18 22.09 -3.31
N LYS A 536 -1.93 21.21 -4.27
CA LYS A 536 -0.97 21.48 -5.36
C LYS A 536 -1.33 22.76 -6.14
N VAL A 537 -2.61 22.95 -6.47
CA VAL A 537 -3.07 24.13 -7.21
C VAL A 537 -3.05 25.37 -6.33
N HIS A 538 -3.63 25.30 -5.13
CA HIS A 538 -3.95 26.48 -4.31
C HIS A 538 -2.92 26.82 -3.24
N TYR A 539 -2.09 25.86 -2.82
CA TYR A 539 -1.10 25.99 -1.74
C TYR A 539 0.24 25.32 -2.14
N PRO A 540 0.92 25.82 -3.19
CA PRO A 540 2.07 25.15 -3.80
C PRO A 540 3.20 24.86 -2.81
N GLU A 541 3.60 25.82 -1.97
CA GLU A 541 4.67 25.63 -0.99
C GLU A 541 4.35 24.51 0.01
N ALA A 542 3.12 24.46 0.51
CA ALA A 542 2.66 23.39 1.41
C ALA A 542 2.64 22.03 0.71
N PHE A 543 2.20 21.98 -0.55
CA PHE A 543 2.25 20.76 -1.35
C PHE A 543 3.68 20.25 -1.50
N TYR A 544 4.61 21.09 -1.96
CA TYR A 544 6.00 20.68 -2.16
C TYR A 544 6.69 20.32 -0.84
N ALA A 545 6.50 21.11 0.22
CA ALA A 545 7.04 20.79 1.55
C ALA A 545 6.54 19.43 2.05
N SER A 546 5.23 19.15 1.92
CA SER A 546 4.66 17.86 2.33
C SER A 546 5.15 16.69 1.48
N TYR A 547 5.27 16.87 0.16
CA TYR A 547 5.78 15.83 -0.73
C TYR A 547 7.23 15.49 -0.42
N PHE A 548 8.11 16.49 -0.33
CA PHE A 548 9.54 16.25 -0.10
C PHE A 548 9.83 15.75 1.32
N THR A 549 8.96 16.05 2.28
CA THR A 549 9.09 15.51 3.64
C THR A 549 8.68 14.04 3.73
N VAL A 550 7.56 13.68 3.09
CA VAL A 550 6.94 12.37 3.32
C VAL A 550 7.36 11.33 2.28
N ARG A 551 7.64 11.74 1.03
CA ARG A 551 7.79 10.81 -0.12
C ARG A 551 9.15 10.86 -0.81
N ALA A 552 9.96 11.88 -0.55
CA ALA A 552 11.23 12.05 -1.25
C ALA A 552 12.38 11.36 -0.52
N ASP A 553 12.51 10.05 -0.74
CA ASP A 553 13.58 9.24 -0.15
C ASP A 553 14.99 9.63 -0.64
N GLU A 554 15.09 10.28 -1.81
CA GLU A 554 16.36 10.56 -2.50
C GLU A 554 16.45 12.05 -2.91
N PHE A 555 16.25 12.96 -1.96
CA PHE A 555 16.45 14.39 -2.16
C PHE A 555 17.94 14.75 -2.03
N ASP A 556 18.39 15.78 -2.77
CA ASP A 556 19.74 16.34 -2.65
C ASP A 556 19.69 17.86 -2.55
N ALA A 557 19.69 18.37 -1.32
CA ALA A 557 19.61 19.80 -1.06
C ALA A 557 20.82 20.58 -1.59
N ASP A 558 21.98 19.96 -1.72
CA ASP A 558 23.16 20.62 -2.26
C ASP A 558 22.96 20.91 -3.75
N THR A 559 22.53 19.92 -4.54
CA THR A 559 22.20 20.15 -5.96
C THR A 559 21.10 21.19 -6.12
N VAL A 560 20.03 21.11 -5.32
CA VAL A 560 18.82 21.94 -5.48
C VAL A 560 19.07 23.41 -5.19
N VAL A 561 19.90 23.75 -4.18
CA VAL A 561 20.10 25.15 -3.79
C VAL A 561 20.88 25.98 -4.81
N HIS A 562 21.56 25.32 -5.75
CA HIS A 562 22.29 25.99 -6.83
C HIS A 562 21.37 26.43 -8.00
N GLY A 563 20.07 26.13 -7.93
CA GLY A 563 19.04 26.68 -8.80
C GLY A 563 18.72 25.86 -10.05
N GLU A 564 17.82 26.42 -10.88
CA GLU A 564 17.16 25.71 -11.98
C GLU A 564 18.12 25.11 -13.01
N GLU A 565 19.14 25.86 -13.42
CA GLU A 565 20.09 25.42 -14.45
C GLU A 565 20.85 24.15 -14.03
N VAL A 566 21.29 24.11 -12.77
CA VAL A 566 22.01 22.96 -12.20
C VAL A 566 21.09 21.76 -12.12
N VAL A 567 19.84 21.94 -11.66
CA VAL A 567 18.83 20.87 -11.63
C VAL A 567 18.60 20.28 -13.03
N ARG A 568 18.39 21.12 -14.05
CA ARG A 568 18.21 20.66 -15.44
C ARG A 568 19.43 19.90 -15.98
N ASN A 569 20.63 20.38 -15.67
CA ASN A 569 21.87 19.73 -16.11
C ASN A 569 22.04 18.36 -15.45
N THR A 570 21.78 18.25 -14.14
CA THR A 570 21.84 16.98 -13.41
C THR A 570 20.84 15.96 -13.96
N MET A 571 19.58 16.36 -14.17
CA MET A 571 18.57 15.50 -14.81
C MET A 571 19.03 15.04 -16.19
N THR A 572 19.60 15.94 -16.99
CA THR A 572 20.12 15.60 -18.33
C THR A 572 21.22 14.55 -18.28
N GLN A 573 22.17 14.70 -17.34
CA GLN A 573 23.26 13.73 -17.15
C GLN A 573 22.74 12.35 -16.74
N ILE A 574 21.73 12.30 -15.87
CA ILE A 574 21.12 11.02 -15.46
C ILE A 574 20.43 10.36 -16.66
N ARG A 575 19.62 11.11 -17.41
CA ARG A 575 18.93 10.61 -18.61
C ARG A 575 19.89 10.07 -19.67
N GLN A 576 21.03 10.73 -19.88
CA GLN A 576 22.05 10.30 -20.83
C GLN A 576 22.66 8.93 -20.51
N LYS A 577 22.68 8.52 -19.23
CA LYS A 577 23.14 7.18 -18.83
C LYS A 577 22.14 6.08 -19.21
N GLY A 578 20.87 6.40 -19.44
CA GLY A 578 19.84 5.44 -19.85
C GLY A 578 19.76 4.21 -18.94
N ASN A 579 20.10 3.04 -19.48
CA ASN A 579 20.09 1.78 -18.73
C ASN A 579 21.27 1.62 -17.74
N GLU A 580 22.32 2.43 -17.86
CA GLU A 580 23.46 2.46 -16.94
C GLU A 580 23.18 3.28 -15.69
N ALA A 581 22.13 4.11 -15.69
CA ALA A 581 21.71 4.86 -14.50
C ALA A 581 21.28 3.89 -13.39
N THR A 582 21.83 4.10 -12.20
CA THR A 582 21.48 3.35 -11.00
C THR A 582 20.04 3.65 -10.58
N GLN A 583 19.42 2.76 -9.78
CA GLN A 583 18.07 3.01 -9.27
C GLN A 583 18.00 4.29 -8.42
N LYS A 584 19.07 4.58 -7.67
CA LYS A 584 19.20 5.80 -6.87
C LYS A 584 19.14 7.05 -7.74
N GLU A 585 19.88 7.07 -8.85
CA GLU A 585 19.87 8.19 -9.79
C GLU A 585 18.51 8.38 -10.47
N LYS A 586 17.84 7.28 -10.85
CA LYS A 586 16.48 7.35 -11.43
C LYS A 586 15.45 7.90 -10.44
N ASN A 587 15.58 7.53 -9.17
CA ASN A 587 14.74 8.06 -8.10
C ASN A 587 15.01 9.55 -7.89
N LEU A 588 16.28 9.96 -7.82
CA LEU A 588 16.68 11.37 -7.72
C LEU A 588 16.15 12.18 -8.90
N GLU A 589 16.26 11.69 -10.14
CA GLU A 589 15.71 12.37 -11.32
C GLU A 589 14.21 12.64 -11.18
N THR A 590 13.45 11.68 -10.66
CA THR A 590 11.99 11.83 -10.42
C THR A 590 11.71 12.94 -9.40
N ILE A 591 12.52 13.04 -8.34
CA ILE A 591 12.42 14.13 -7.36
C ILE A 591 12.80 15.48 -7.99
N LEU A 592 13.86 15.52 -8.79
CA LEU A 592 14.32 16.72 -9.48
C LEU A 592 13.30 17.24 -10.50
N GLU A 593 12.51 16.38 -11.15
CA GLU A 593 11.38 16.81 -11.99
C GLU A 593 10.37 17.66 -11.19
N LEU A 594 10.06 17.23 -9.96
CA LEU A 594 9.13 17.97 -9.09
C LEU A 594 9.77 19.23 -8.51
N VAL A 595 11.08 19.21 -8.18
CA VAL A 595 11.83 20.40 -7.78
C VAL A 595 11.81 21.45 -8.89
N LEU A 596 12.04 21.02 -10.14
CA LEU A 596 11.98 21.91 -11.30
C LEU A 596 10.58 22.53 -11.45
N GLU A 597 9.52 21.73 -11.32
CA GLU A 597 8.15 22.24 -11.33
C GLU A 597 7.94 23.30 -10.22
N ALA A 598 8.43 23.04 -9.00
CA ALA A 598 8.35 23.98 -7.89
C ALA A 598 9.06 25.30 -8.21
N MET A 599 10.30 25.23 -8.71
CA MET A 599 11.09 26.43 -9.09
C MET A 599 10.41 27.24 -10.19
N LEU A 600 9.87 26.58 -11.22
CA LEU A 600 9.15 27.24 -12.32
C LEU A 600 7.88 27.96 -11.84
N ARG A 601 7.28 27.50 -10.74
CA ARG A 601 6.13 28.12 -10.08
C ARG A 601 6.51 29.20 -9.08
N GLY A 602 7.80 29.55 -8.99
CA GLY A 602 8.31 30.59 -8.09
C GLY A 602 8.59 30.12 -6.67
N VAL A 603 8.61 28.81 -6.41
CA VAL A 603 9.00 28.27 -5.10
C VAL A 603 10.52 28.25 -5.00
N HIS A 604 11.05 28.92 -3.98
CA HIS A 604 12.49 29.00 -3.73
C HIS A 604 12.91 27.95 -2.70
N PHE A 605 14.11 27.39 -2.86
CA PHE A 605 14.73 26.51 -1.88
C PHE A 605 15.91 27.23 -1.24
N VAL A 606 15.97 27.25 0.08
CA VAL A 606 17.06 27.89 0.83
C VAL A 606 18.11 26.85 1.25
N ARG A 607 19.30 27.33 1.61
CA ARG A 607 20.37 26.44 2.10
C ARG A 607 19.96 25.79 3.42
N VAL A 608 20.40 24.56 3.63
CA VAL A 608 20.27 23.88 4.92
C VAL A 608 20.99 24.71 5.98
N ASP A 609 20.34 24.87 7.14
CA ASP A 609 20.85 25.66 8.25
C ASP A 609 20.88 24.78 9.50
N ILE A 610 22.06 24.58 10.07
CA ILE A 610 22.27 23.71 11.23
C ILE A 610 21.50 24.15 12.48
N TYR A 611 21.02 25.39 12.55
CA TYR A 611 20.22 25.90 13.66
C TYR A 611 18.73 25.97 13.37
N LYS A 612 18.34 26.16 12.10
CA LYS A 612 16.94 26.36 11.72
C LYS A 612 16.29 25.16 11.03
N SER A 613 17.04 24.37 10.25
CA SER A 613 16.50 23.22 9.53
C SER A 613 16.01 22.17 10.52
N ASP A 614 14.85 21.58 10.26
CA ASP A 614 14.39 20.38 10.98
C ASP A 614 15.30 19.17 10.66
N PRO A 615 15.37 18.14 11.52
CA PRO A 615 16.03 16.89 11.16
C PRO A 615 15.54 16.27 9.85
N GLN A 616 14.22 16.25 9.62
CA GLN A 616 13.57 15.41 8.61
C GLN A 616 12.47 16.12 7.82
N LYS A 617 11.93 17.24 8.30
CA LYS A 617 10.80 17.93 7.68
C LYS A 617 11.21 19.22 6.96
N PHE A 618 10.63 19.46 5.79
CA PHE A 618 10.73 20.76 5.13
C PHE A 618 9.93 21.80 5.92
N ILE A 619 10.52 22.97 6.11
CA ILE A 619 9.87 24.11 6.78
C ILE A 619 9.60 25.20 5.74
N ILE A 620 8.39 25.76 5.75
CA ILE A 620 8.05 26.94 4.94
C ILE A 620 8.55 28.18 5.68
N THR A 621 9.39 28.98 5.03
CA THR A 621 9.94 30.24 5.56
C THR A 621 9.63 31.38 4.60
N PRO A 622 9.67 32.65 5.04
CA PRO A 622 9.49 33.80 4.15
C PRO A 622 10.48 33.84 2.98
N GLU A 623 11.66 33.25 3.13
CA GLU A 623 12.70 33.16 2.11
C GLU A 623 12.53 31.97 1.14
N GLY A 624 11.65 31.02 1.47
CA GLY A 624 11.37 29.82 0.69
C GLY A 624 11.29 28.54 1.53
N LEU A 625 11.36 27.39 0.87
CA LEU A 625 11.38 26.08 1.52
C LEU A 625 12.76 25.77 2.08
N LEU A 626 12.83 25.61 3.39
CA LEU A 626 14.04 25.22 4.13
C LEU A 626 14.13 23.69 4.18
N PRO A 627 15.11 23.08 3.50
CA PRO A 627 15.28 21.63 3.51
C PRO A 627 15.74 21.13 4.89
N PRO A 628 15.38 19.88 5.23
CA PRO A 628 15.82 19.26 6.48
C PRO A 628 17.29 18.87 6.44
N LEU A 629 17.88 18.63 7.60
CA LEU A 629 19.27 18.19 7.72
C LEU A 629 19.54 16.89 6.95
N ALA A 630 18.62 15.92 7.05
CA ALA A 630 18.73 14.61 6.38
C ALA A 630 18.67 14.68 4.84
N SER A 631 18.32 15.83 4.26
CA SER A 631 18.27 16.01 2.80
C SER A 631 19.65 16.24 2.15
N LEU A 632 20.72 16.35 2.96
CA LEU A 632 22.09 16.40 2.47
C LEU A 632 22.63 14.98 2.28
N GLN A 633 23.04 14.65 1.06
CA GLN A 633 23.61 13.35 0.74
C GLN A 633 24.83 13.04 1.59
N GLY A 634 24.76 11.94 2.37
CA GLY A 634 25.80 11.55 3.34
C GLY A 634 25.47 11.88 4.79
N LEU A 635 24.43 12.68 5.06
CA LEU A 635 23.91 12.97 6.39
C LEU A 635 22.60 12.20 6.60
N GLY A 636 22.68 11.01 7.21
CA GLY A 636 21.50 10.18 7.48
C GLY A 636 20.66 10.65 8.68
N ASP A 637 19.45 10.11 8.81
CA ASP A 637 18.46 10.46 9.85
C ASP A 637 19.02 10.50 11.28
N ASN A 638 19.84 9.51 11.66
CA ASN A 638 20.43 9.49 13.00
C ASN A 638 21.36 10.68 13.23
N ALA A 639 22.20 11.03 12.24
CA ALA A 639 23.10 12.18 12.33
C ALA A 639 22.30 13.50 12.39
N ALA A 640 21.22 13.60 11.60
CA ALA A 640 20.31 14.74 11.64
C ALA A 640 19.67 14.92 13.04
N ASN A 641 19.19 13.82 13.64
CA ASN A 641 18.60 13.82 14.97
C ASN A 641 19.61 14.13 16.07
N TYR A 642 20.83 13.58 16.01
CA TYR A 642 21.89 13.91 16.97
C TYR A 642 22.29 15.39 16.88
N LEU A 643 22.41 15.94 15.68
CA LEU A 643 22.71 17.36 15.49
C LEU A 643 21.60 18.24 16.07
N ALA A 644 20.34 17.91 15.81
CA ALA A 644 19.22 18.68 16.35
C ALA A 644 19.07 18.55 17.88
N THR A 645 19.42 17.41 18.46
CA THR A 645 19.47 17.23 19.92
C THR A 645 20.60 18.07 20.51
N ALA A 646 21.81 17.95 19.94
CA ALA A 646 22.99 18.66 20.42
C ALA A 646 22.83 20.18 20.35
N ARG A 647 22.24 20.74 19.28
CA ARG A 647 22.02 22.19 19.16
C ARG A 647 20.99 22.72 20.16
N ALA A 648 20.08 21.88 20.64
CA ALA A 648 19.08 22.28 21.65
C ALA A 648 19.73 22.52 23.03
N GLU A 649 20.89 21.94 23.29
CA GLU A 649 21.69 22.15 24.51
C GLU A 649 22.45 23.49 24.50
N GLY A 650 22.54 24.15 23.34
CA GLY A 650 23.22 25.44 23.17
C GLY A 650 23.94 25.56 21.83
N PRO A 651 24.37 26.78 21.43
CA PRO A 651 25.07 27.00 20.17
C PRO A 651 26.40 26.23 20.12
N PHE A 652 26.87 25.92 18.90
CA PHE A 652 28.15 25.28 18.70
C PHE A 652 29.28 26.32 18.68
N LEU A 653 30.36 26.04 19.41
CA LEU A 653 31.49 26.96 19.57
C LEU A 653 32.51 26.87 18.42
N SER A 654 32.66 25.68 17.86
CA SER A 654 33.59 25.38 16.76
C SER A 654 33.14 24.13 16.00
N VAL A 655 33.80 23.85 14.88
CA VAL A 655 33.56 22.62 14.10
C VAL A 655 33.88 21.37 14.94
N GLU A 656 34.95 21.40 15.75
CA GLU A 656 35.27 20.33 16.70
C GLU A 656 34.18 20.12 17.76
N ASP A 657 33.62 21.20 18.32
CA ASP A 657 32.51 21.12 19.29
C ASP A 657 31.27 20.47 18.68
N LEU A 658 30.88 20.93 17.49
CA LEU A 658 29.77 20.37 16.71
C LEU A 658 29.98 18.88 16.44
N LYS A 659 31.18 18.50 15.96
CA LYS A 659 31.50 17.11 15.65
C LYS A 659 31.42 16.21 16.88
N SER A 660 31.92 16.69 18.02
CA SER A 660 31.96 15.92 19.27
C SER A 660 30.56 15.77 19.88
N ARG A 661 29.83 16.87 20.09
CA ARG A 661 28.51 16.89 20.72
C ARG A 661 27.43 16.20 19.89
N ALA A 662 27.46 16.36 18.56
CA ALA A 662 26.50 15.71 17.68
C ALA A 662 26.97 14.33 17.17
N HIS A 663 28.12 13.82 17.66
CA HIS A 663 28.69 12.53 17.27
C HIS A 663 28.82 12.32 15.75
N LEU A 664 29.22 13.38 15.03
CA LEU A 664 29.30 13.35 13.56
C LEU A 664 30.63 12.77 13.08
N SER A 665 30.56 12.02 11.98
CA SER A 665 31.77 11.54 11.29
C SER A 665 32.45 12.69 10.53
N SER A 666 33.74 12.56 10.21
CA SER A 666 34.44 13.57 9.38
C SER A 666 33.75 13.76 8.02
N ALA A 667 33.24 12.67 7.42
CA ALA A 667 32.53 12.76 6.14
C ALA A 667 31.26 13.62 6.22
N VAL A 668 30.53 13.58 7.34
CA VAL A 668 29.36 14.45 7.53
C VAL A 668 29.76 15.91 7.71
N ILE A 669 30.88 16.18 8.39
CA ILE A 669 31.42 17.53 8.51
C ILE A 669 31.80 18.09 7.13
N ASP A 670 32.46 17.28 6.29
CA ASP A 670 32.83 17.68 4.93
C ASP A 670 31.59 18.04 4.10
N VAL A 671 30.50 17.25 4.21
CA VAL A 671 29.22 17.54 3.55
C VAL A 671 28.64 18.88 4.01
N LEU A 672 28.57 19.12 5.33
CA LEU A 672 28.08 20.39 5.89
C LEU A 672 28.94 21.58 5.47
N GLN A 673 30.26 21.40 5.42
CA GLN A 673 31.19 22.45 5.04
C GLN A 673 31.09 22.78 3.54
N ASN A 674 31.00 21.77 2.67
CA ASN A 674 30.83 21.95 1.23
C ASN A 674 29.50 22.63 0.90
N HIS A 675 28.43 22.29 1.61
CA HIS A 675 27.13 22.98 1.48
C HIS A 675 27.16 24.43 2.00
N GLY A 676 28.18 24.80 2.78
CA GLY A 676 28.33 26.12 3.38
C GLY A 676 27.63 26.30 4.73
N CYS A 677 27.12 25.23 5.35
CA CYS A 677 26.47 25.28 6.67
C CYS A 677 27.37 25.78 7.80
N LEU A 678 28.69 25.61 7.64
CA LEU A 678 29.70 25.91 8.68
C LEU A 678 30.43 27.24 8.42
N GLN A 679 29.96 28.06 7.47
CA GLN A 679 30.59 29.34 7.18
C GLN A 679 30.60 30.26 8.41
N GLY A 680 31.77 30.80 8.73
CA GLY A 680 31.97 31.68 9.89
C GLY A 680 32.21 30.94 11.21
N MET A 681 32.18 29.60 11.24
CA MET A 681 32.55 28.80 12.41
C MET A 681 34.07 28.57 12.45
N SER A 682 34.68 28.71 13.63
CA SER A 682 36.10 28.40 13.82
C SER A 682 36.34 26.88 13.82
N GLU A 683 37.52 26.41 13.38
CA GLU A 683 37.83 24.96 13.41
C GLU A 683 37.85 24.42 14.86
N SER A 684 38.55 25.12 15.75
CA SER A 684 38.66 24.78 17.18
C SER A 684 38.42 25.99 18.08
N ALA A 685 37.85 25.74 19.26
CA ALA A 685 37.66 26.76 20.27
C ALA A 685 39.01 27.04 20.96
N GLN A 686 39.52 28.27 20.88
CA GLN A 686 40.78 28.67 21.53
C GLN A 686 40.70 28.71 23.08
N LEU A 687 39.49 28.68 23.65
CA LEU A 687 39.22 28.66 25.09
C LEU A 687 38.04 27.71 25.36
N ALA A 688 38.32 26.58 26.05
CA ALA A 688 37.29 25.72 26.63
C ALA A 688 37.15 26.07 28.11
N LEU A 689 36.02 26.65 28.50
CA LEU A 689 35.66 26.89 29.90
C LEU A 689 34.70 25.79 30.33
N PHE A 690 35.08 25.02 31.36
CA PHE A 690 34.25 23.95 31.90
C PHE A 690 32.87 24.49 32.31
N GLY A 691 31.82 23.93 31.72
CA GLY A 691 30.41 24.11 32.09
C GLY A 691 29.78 22.77 32.33
#